data_AF-N6YCB0-F1
#
_entry.id   AF-N6YCB0-F1
#
_cell.length_a   1.000
_cell.length_b   1.000
_cell.length_c   1.000
_cell.angle_alpha   90.00
_cell.angle_beta   90.00
_cell.angle_gamma   90.00
#
_symmetry.space_group_name_H-M   'P 1'
#
loop_
_entity.id
_entity.type
_entity.pdbx_description
1 polymer ?
#
loop_
_entity_poly.entity_id
_entity_poly.type
_entity_poly.pdbx_seq_one_letter_code
_entity_poly.pdbx_strand_id
1 'polypeptide(L)'
;MADLVPLPATALRKHCTPDSLGFDTTEALADHAGDLGQERAVEAIRFGLAMGHTGYHVFVLGEAGSGKHATTFRLLRERAASEPVPPDLCYLHNFDESLKPRLLTLPAGRGAALRAHMQTFIRDLGPALAAALDSDAHSERVEALQNAHKAREEGALRELGQACAAEQISLLQTPEGFVFAPIRDGEVMSPEAFEALPEAERDQIEARVTAWSEKLEDLLNDFPGWRKAVRESIERAEHEVLGPAVSHLLREVREAHADLPEVLAFVDAVQHDVLDSAIKGTMLEEDEDDVSEPEENTRYHRYQVKLLVDHSASQGAPVVFENNPGYGNLIGRIEHVVQQGNQVSHFNLIRAGALHRANGGYLVLDAERLLSQPFAWEGLKRCLRAGEIRIEPPAEAQGWSGALTLEPQAVPSALKVVLIGDRDVYYLLMEHDPEFADLFKVAADFNDDLPRTPENEREYARLIALLVRSAGLLPFDSSGVARLVEEASRLAEDSGRLSLNTRSLSDLMREADHHARLKRRDTSTRVEVEDALAARVRRCSRYPTRVRESILDGTTLISTDGERAGQINGLVVVELAGERFGHPVRITATVRMGEGDVVDIERETELGGAIHSKGVLILSAFLAARYARHQPLSLSASLVFEQSYAPVEGDSASLAELCALLSALTQIPIQQRFAITGSVNQFGEVQVIGGVNEKIEGFFDLCSARGLDGSHGVVIPAASVRHLMLREDVVQAAAAGRFHIHAVSTVDEAMTVLTGVEAGEPDAKGVIPKGTLNHKVATVLAEMTAARHAYADGEGSAGSRQHRRRHGV
;
A
#
# COMPACT_ATOMS: atom_id res chain seq x y z
N MET A 1 -5.41 34.73 51.42
CA MET A 1 -6.15 33.86 50.49
C MET A 1 -5.98 34.44 49.09
N ALA A 2 -4.96 33.97 48.37
CA ALA A 2 -4.99 34.11 46.92
C ALA A 2 -6.05 33.12 46.41
N ASP A 3 -7.29 33.58 46.27
CA ASP A 3 -8.38 32.75 45.74
C ASP A 3 -8.05 32.42 44.28
N LEU A 4 -7.59 31.18 44.02
CA LEU A 4 -7.49 30.65 42.66
C LEU A 4 -8.91 30.46 42.12
N VAL A 5 -9.43 31.53 41.53
CA VAL A 5 -10.79 31.60 40.98
C VAL A 5 -10.97 30.52 39.90
N PRO A 6 -12.09 29.76 39.93
CA PRO A 6 -12.42 28.84 38.84
C PRO A 6 -12.43 29.54 37.47
N LEU A 7 -12.10 28.79 36.43
CA LEU A 7 -12.18 29.28 35.05
C LEU A 7 -13.62 29.73 34.73
N PRO A 8 -13.79 30.87 34.04
CA PRO A 8 -15.12 31.29 33.59
C PRO A 8 -15.64 30.31 32.53
N ALA A 9 -16.97 30.13 32.48
CA ALA A 9 -17.60 29.20 31.53
C ALA A 9 -17.19 29.46 30.06
N THR A 10 -16.95 30.73 29.70
CA THR A 10 -16.49 31.14 28.35
C THR A 10 -15.10 30.61 27.98
N ALA A 11 -14.28 30.18 28.95
CA ALA A 11 -12.96 29.60 28.73
C ALA A 11 -13.00 28.07 28.56
N LEU A 12 -14.15 27.43 28.77
CA LEU A 12 -14.29 25.98 28.79
C LEU A 12 -14.62 25.37 27.42
N ARG A 13 -15.06 26.19 26.48
CA ARG A 13 -15.41 25.80 25.11
C ARG A 13 -15.41 27.02 24.21
N LYS A 14 -14.82 26.90 23.02
CA LYS A 14 -14.88 27.94 21.98
C LYS A 14 -16.02 27.69 21.00
N HIS A 15 -17.11 28.45 21.14
CA HIS A 15 -18.25 28.41 20.25
C HIS A 15 -17.95 29.01 18.87
N CYS A 16 -18.61 28.49 17.84
CA CYS A 16 -18.65 29.13 16.52
C CYS A 16 -20.00 29.86 16.39
N THR A 17 -19.98 31.13 16.02
CA THR A 17 -21.22 31.92 15.88
C THR A 17 -21.78 31.69 14.47
N PRO A 18 -23.03 31.20 14.30
CA PRO A 18 -23.59 30.94 12.97
C PRO A 18 -23.52 32.16 12.04
N ASP A 19 -23.88 33.34 12.56
CA ASP A 19 -23.89 34.59 11.80
C ASP A 19 -22.49 35.00 11.29
N SER A 20 -21.40 34.61 11.96
CA SER A 20 -20.05 34.98 11.51
C SER A 20 -19.59 34.23 10.26
N LEU A 21 -20.30 33.16 9.88
CA LEU A 21 -20.02 32.37 8.68
C LEU A 21 -20.54 33.05 7.39
N GLY A 22 -21.57 33.89 7.49
CA GLY A 22 -22.04 34.74 6.39
C GLY A 22 -22.86 34.05 5.29
N PHE A 23 -23.54 32.93 5.59
CA PHE A 23 -24.46 32.24 4.68
C PHE A 23 -25.64 31.62 5.44
N ASP A 24 -26.73 31.29 4.74
CA ASP A 24 -27.89 30.61 5.33
C ASP A 24 -27.76 29.09 5.25
N THR A 25 -27.47 28.55 4.05
CA THR A 25 -27.27 27.11 3.80
C THR A 25 -26.01 26.84 2.96
N THR A 26 -25.49 25.62 3.04
CA THR A 26 -24.34 25.16 2.25
C THR A 26 -24.56 25.17 0.73
N GLU A 27 -25.80 25.28 0.26
CA GLU A 27 -26.12 25.45 -1.17
C GLU A 27 -25.63 26.79 -1.73
N ALA A 28 -25.60 27.83 -0.89
CA ALA A 28 -25.13 29.15 -1.29
C ALA A 28 -23.60 29.24 -1.42
N LEU A 29 -22.86 28.23 -0.93
CA LEU A 29 -21.40 28.22 -0.91
C LEU A 29 -20.81 27.56 -2.14
N ALA A 30 -19.91 28.27 -2.83
CA ALA A 30 -19.09 27.71 -3.89
C ALA A 30 -18.15 26.61 -3.37
N ASP A 31 -17.95 25.57 -4.18
CA ASP A 31 -17.06 24.44 -3.88
C ASP A 31 -15.65 24.92 -3.53
N HIS A 32 -15.07 24.29 -2.51
CA HIS A 32 -13.63 24.36 -2.25
C HIS A 32 -12.90 23.36 -3.15
N ALA A 33 -11.62 23.60 -3.45
CA ALA A 33 -10.78 22.65 -4.21
C ALA A 33 -10.33 21.41 -3.41
N GLY A 34 -10.86 21.21 -2.20
CA GLY A 34 -10.52 20.09 -1.30
C GLY A 34 -9.12 20.08 -0.69
N ASP A 35 -8.30 21.12 -0.87
CA ASP A 35 -6.91 21.22 -0.40
C ASP A 35 -6.72 22.22 0.76
N LEU A 36 -7.78 22.47 1.53
CA LEU A 36 -7.75 23.43 2.65
C LEU A 36 -6.68 23.04 3.68
N GLY A 37 -5.75 23.96 3.95
CA GLY A 37 -4.66 23.75 4.90
C GLY A 37 -3.61 22.73 4.44
N GLN A 38 -3.60 22.38 3.15
CA GLN A 38 -2.68 21.38 2.57
C GLN A 38 -1.69 22.00 1.59
N GLU A 39 -1.40 23.30 1.71
CA GLU A 39 -0.60 24.07 0.74
C GLU A 39 0.78 23.45 0.51
N ARG A 40 1.47 23.07 1.59
CA ARG A 40 2.78 22.39 1.54
C ARG A 40 2.71 21.04 0.82
N ALA A 41 1.69 20.24 1.12
CA ALA A 41 1.53 18.92 0.51
C ALA A 41 1.19 19.04 -0.99
N VAL A 42 0.31 19.97 -1.35
CA VAL A 42 -0.04 20.27 -2.75
C VAL A 42 1.17 20.78 -3.52
N GLU A 43 1.97 21.67 -2.94
CA GLU A 43 3.21 22.14 -3.55
C GLU A 43 4.19 20.99 -3.79
N ALA A 44 4.40 20.12 -2.80
CA ALA A 44 5.26 18.94 -2.92
C ALA A 44 4.77 17.98 -4.01
N ILE A 45 3.46 17.70 -4.07
CA ILE A 45 2.88 16.88 -5.16
C ILE A 45 3.15 17.55 -6.51
N ARG A 46 2.77 18.82 -6.68
CA ARG A 46 2.97 19.54 -7.96
C ARG A 46 4.44 19.54 -8.38
N PHE A 47 5.37 19.76 -7.44
CA PHE A 47 6.81 19.67 -7.68
C PHE A 47 7.21 18.26 -8.16
N GLY A 48 6.83 17.21 -7.43
CA GLY A 48 7.20 15.84 -7.79
C GLY A 48 6.61 15.35 -9.11
N LEU A 49 5.40 15.80 -9.46
CA LEU A 49 4.78 15.54 -10.76
C LEU A 49 5.46 16.30 -11.90
N ALA A 50 5.94 17.53 -11.66
CA ALA A 50 6.65 18.32 -12.67
C ALA A 50 8.09 17.83 -12.92
N MET A 51 8.71 17.17 -11.93
CA MET A 51 10.09 16.69 -12.03
C MET A 51 10.21 15.42 -12.88
N GLY A 52 10.71 15.54 -14.11
CA GLY A 52 10.89 14.41 -15.03
C GLY A 52 12.11 13.51 -14.77
N HIS A 53 12.97 13.84 -13.79
CA HIS A 53 14.17 13.05 -13.48
C HIS A 53 13.85 11.74 -12.76
N THR A 54 14.71 10.74 -12.97
CA THR A 54 14.63 9.44 -12.28
C THR A 54 14.77 9.60 -10.77
N GLY A 55 14.03 8.79 -10.01
CA GLY A 55 14.05 8.83 -8.54
C GLY A 55 13.26 9.99 -7.90
N TYR A 56 12.52 10.77 -8.68
CA TYR A 56 11.58 11.78 -8.15
C TYR A 56 10.15 11.23 -8.15
N HIS A 57 9.95 10.01 -7.66
CA HIS A 57 8.62 9.51 -7.33
C HIS A 57 8.11 10.18 -6.05
N VAL A 58 6.78 10.19 -5.86
CA VAL A 58 6.14 10.92 -4.78
C VAL A 58 5.61 9.94 -3.75
N PHE A 59 5.88 10.20 -2.48
CA PHE A 59 5.20 9.57 -1.37
C PHE A 59 4.29 10.60 -0.69
N VAL A 60 3.00 10.33 -0.72
CA VAL A 60 1.97 11.14 -0.06
C VAL A 60 1.66 10.53 1.30
N LEU A 61 2.00 11.26 2.36
CA LEU A 61 1.85 10.82 3.74
C LEU A 61 0.90 11.72 4.52
N GLY A 62 0.20 11.15 5.50
CA GLY A 62 -0.74 11.85 6.38
C GLY A 62 -1.70 10.85 7.03
N GLU A 63 -2.49 11.28 8.01
CA GLU A 63 -3.42 10.37 8.68
C GLU A 63 -4.54 9.86 7.76
N ALA A 64 -5.13 8.72 8.14
CA ALA A 64 -6.31 8.20 7.49
C ALA A 64 -7.50 9.16 7.64
N GLY A 65 -8.04 9.64 6.53
CA GLY A 65 -9.13 10.62 6.52
C GLY A 65 -8.69 12.07 6.28
N SER A 66 -7.41 12.34 6.07
CA SER A 66 -6.87 13.67 5.68
C SER A 66 -7.28 14.18 4.29
N GLY A 67 -8.01 13.38 3.50
CA GLY A 67 -8.35 13.71 2.11
C GLY A 67 -7.22 13.47 1.09
N LYS A 68 -6.08 12.90 1.53
CA LYS A 68 -4.88 12.65 0.71
C LYS A 68 -5.15 11.98 -0.65
N HIS A 69 -5.99 10.95 -0.70
CA HIS A 69 -6.37 10.30 -1.97
C HIS A 69 -7.12 11.24 -2.91
N ALA A 70 -8.17 11.90 -2.41
CA ALA A 70 -9.03 12.76 -3.24
C ALA A 70 -8.22 13.92 -3.85
N THR A 71 -7.40 14.59 -3.04
CA THR A 71 -6.52 15.68 -3.48
C THR A 71 -5.48 15.19 -4.48
N THR A 72 -4.82 14.06 -4.20
CA THR A 72 -3.82 13.48 -5.11
C THR A 72 -4.42 13.13 -6.47
N PHE A 73 -5.57 12.44 -6.51
CA PHE A 73 -6.24 12.10 -7.77
C PHE A 73 -6.69 13.32 -8.55
N ARG A 74 -7.18 14.37 -7.89
CA ARG A 74 -7.55 15.62 -8.54
C ARG A 74 -6.32 16.25 -9.24
N LEU A 75 -5.23 16.44 -8.50
CA LEU A 75 -4.00 17.04 -9.02
C LEU A 75 -3.39 16.22 -10.17
N LEU A 76 -3.41 14.89 -10.05
CA LEU A 76 -2.95 13.98 -11.10
C LEU A 76 -3.79 14.11 -12.37
N ARG A 77 -5.12 14.10 -12.25
CA ARG A 77 -6.02 14.24 -13.41
C ARG A 77 -5.88 15.60 -14.09
N GLU A 78 -5.78 16.68 -13.31
CA GLU A 78 -5.53 18.03 -13.83
C GLU A 78 -4.24 18.08 -14.66
N ARG A 79 -3.16 17.47 -14.16
CA ARG A 79 -1.87 17.43 -14.85
C ARG A 79 -1.91 16.52 -16.07
N ALA A 80 -2.39 15.30 -15.91
CA ALA A 80 -2.41 14.26 -16.94
C ALA A 80 -3.23 14.67 -18.17
N ALA A 81 -4.31 15.45 -17.99
CA ALA A 81 -5.12 15.98 -19.10
C ALA A 81 -4.35 16.92 -20.03
N SER A 82 -3.24 17.51 -19.58
CA SER A 82 -2.38 18.41 -20.39
C SER A 82 -1.19 17.71 -21.04
N GLU A 83 -1.01 16.42 -20.79
CA GLU A 83 0.14 15.64 -21.25
C GLU A 83 -0.19 14.83 -22.52
N PRO A 84 0.82 14.53 -23.37
CA PRO A 84 0.59 13.76 -24.58
C PRO A 84 0.06 12.36 -24.26
N VAL A 85 -0.81 11.85 -25.12
CA VAL A 85 -1.27 10.46 -25.06
C VAL A 85 -0.08 9.53 -25.39
N PRO A 86 0.24 8.55 -24.54
CA PRO A 86 1.32 7.60 -24.82
C PRO A 86 0.99 6.67 -25.99
N PRO A 87 2.00 6.05 -26.61
CA PRO A 87 1.81 5.10 -27.70
C PRO A 87 1.12 3.81 -27.24
N ASP A 88 0.41 3.15 -28.16
CA ASP A 88 -0.08 1.78 -27.98
C ASP A 88 1.11 0.82 -27.84
N LEU A 89 0.96 -0.17 -26.97
CA LEU A 89 1.97 -1.22 -26.75
C LEU A 89 1.46 -2.52 -27.35
N CYS A 90 2.22 -3.11 -28.26
CA CYS A 90 1.92 -4.39 -28.90
C CYS A 90 3.08 -5.39 -28.74
N TYR A 91 2.77 -6.68 -28.64
CA TYR A 91 3.75 -7.74 -28.86
C TYR A 91 3.49 -8.43 -30.20
N LEU A 92 4.57 -8.71 -30.91
CA LEU A 92 4.59 -9.47 -32.14
C LEU A 92 5.34 -10.79 -31.92
N HIS A 93 5.01 -11.79 -32.73
CA HIS A 93 5.83 -12.99 -32.79
C HIS A 93 7.23 -12.67 -33.34
N ASN A 94 8.23 -13.37 -32.83
CA ASN A 94 9.60 -13.28 -33.30
C ASN A 94 9.94 -14.58 -34.04
N PHE A 95 9.98 -14.51 -35.37
CA PHE A 95 10.20 -15.68 -36.23
C PHE A 95 11.60 -16.30 -36.06
N ASP A 96 12.58 -15.50 -35.62
CA ASP A 96 13.94 -15.98 -35.36
C ASP A 96 14.07 -16.65 -33.98
N GLU A 97 13.39 -16.10 -32.97
CA GLU A 97 13.42 -16.56 -31.58
C GLU A 97 12.00 -16.59 -31.00
N SER A 98 11.25 -17.67 -31.24
CA SER A 98 9.80 -17.77 -30.92
C SER A 98 9.45 -17.55 -29.45
N LEU A 99 10.39 -17.82 -28.54
CA LEU A 99 10.24 -17.60 -27.10
C LEU A 99 10.46 -16.14 -26.67
N LYS A 100 10.92 -15.27 -27.57
CA LYS A 100 11.19 -13.85 -27.30
C LYS A 100 10.32 -12.92 -28.14
N PRO A 101 9.02 -12.76 -27.79
CA PRO A 101 8.13 -11.82 -28.47
C PRO A 101 8.73 -10.41 -28.54
N ARG A 102 8.63 -9.79 -29.72
CA ARG A 102 9.17 -8.43 -29.97
C ARG A 102 8.16 -7.37 -29.59
N LEU A 103 8.63 -6.33 -28.90
CA LEU A 103 7.81 -5.17 -28.58
C LEU A 103 7.67 -4.29 -29.83
N LEU A 104 6.44 -3.91 -30.14
CA LEU A 104 6.10 -2.92 -31.17
C LEU A 104 5.36 -1.77 -30.50
N THR A 105 5.88 -0.55 -30.67
CA THR A 105 5.28 0.68 -30.11
C THR A 105 4.66 1.49 -31.23
N LEU A 106 3.37 1.82 -31.13
CA LEU A 106 2.63 2.48 -32.21
C LEU A 106 1.94 3.75 -31.71
N PRO A 107 1.72 4.76 -32.57
CA PRO A 107 0.89 5.91 -32.18
C PRO A 107 -0.47 5.47 -31.65
N ALA A 108 -1.03 6.21 -30.68
CA ALA A 108 -2.27 5.85 -30.00
C ALA A 108 -3.40 5.50 -31.00
N GLY A 109 -4.05 4.35 -30.78
CA GLY A 109 -5.11 3.79 -31.62
C GLY A 109 -4.65 3.05 -32.89
N ARG A 110 -3.39 3.16 -33.30
CA ARG A 110 -2.86 2.44 -34.47
C ARG A 110 -2.65 0.96 -34.20
N GLY A 111 -2.44 0.55 -32.95
CA GLY A 111 -2.32 -0.85 -32.56
C GLY A 111 -3.63 -1.60 -32.72
N ALA A 112 -4.76 -0.98 -32.37
CA ALA A 112 -6.08 -1.55 -32.61
C ALA A 112 -6.37 -1.73 -34.11
N ALA A 113 -6.04 -0.73 -34.93
CA ALA A 113 -6.18 -0.80 -36.39
C ALA A 113 -5.32 -1.91 -37.00
N LEU A 114 -4.04 -2.00 -36.63
CA LEU A 114 -3.14 -3.05 -37.11
C LEU A 114 -3.64 -4.45 -36.72
N ARG A 115 -4.09 -4.63 -35.47
CA ARG A 115 -4.68 -5.90 -35.01
C ARG A 115 -5.88 -6.29 -35.86
N ALA A 116 -6.79 -5.37 -36.15
CA ALA A 116 -7.98 -5.65 -36.97
C ALA A 116 -7.63 -6.03 -38.41
N HIS A 117 -6.66 -5.32 -39.02
CA HIS A 117 -6.19 -5.64 -40.37
C HIS A 117 -5.51 -7.02 -40.44
N MET A 118 -4.67 -7.34 -39.45
CA MET A 118 -4.01 -8.66 -39.37
C MET A 118 -5.02 -9.79 -39.09
N GLN A 119 -6.07 -9.56 -38.31
CA GLN A 119 -7.15 -10.52 -38.13
C GLN A 119 -7.92 -10.81 -39.43
N THR A 120 -8.14 -9.77 -40.24
CA THR A 120 -8.74 -9.90 -41.58
C THR A 120 -7.83 -10.71 -42.50
N PHE A 121 -6.53 -10.38 -42.54
CA PHE A 121 -5.53 -11.17 -43.26
C PHE A 121 -5.55 -12.65 -42.87
N ILE A 122 -5.52 -12.97 -41.58
CA ILE A 122 -5.51 -14.36 -41.08
C ILE A 122 -6.76 -15.12 -41.50
N ARG A 123 -7.94 -14.50 -41.39
CA ARG A 123 -9.21 -15.11 -41.79
C ARG A 123 -9.24 -15.46 -43.28
N ASP A 124 -8.69 -14.58 -44.11
CA ASP A 124 -8.76 -14.72 -45.57
C ASP A 124 -7.57 -15.54 -46.14
N LEU A 125 -6.56 -15.84 -45.32
CA LEU A 125 -5.33 -16.52 -45.72
C LEU A 125 -5.55 -17.96 -46.19
N GLY A 126 -6.17 -18.81 -45.36
CA GLY A 126 -6.38 -20.23 -45.67
C GLY A 126 -7.11 -20.45 -47.01
N PRO A 127 -8.29 -19.83 -47.22
CA PRO A 127 -9.01 -19.93 -48.49
C PRO A 127 -8.21 -19.44 -49.70
N ALA A 128 -7.41 -18.38 -49.54
CA ALA A 128 -6.59 -17.83 -50.61
C ALA A 128 -5.40 -18.75 -50.98
N LEU A 129 -4.78 -19.41 -50.00
CA LEU A 129 -3.71 -20.39 -50.26
C LEU A 129 -4.25 -21.61 -51.00
N ALA A 130 -5.37 -22.17 -50.55
CA ALA A 130 -6.01 -23.32 -51.21
C ALA A 130 -6.40 -22.98 -52.65
N ALA A 131 -7.10 -21.86 -52.87
CA ALA A 131 -7.52 -21.43 -54.21
C ALA A 131 -6.34 -21.16 -55.17
N ALA A 132 -5.19 -20.73 -54.65
CA ALA A 132 -3.99 -20.50 -55.45
C ALA A 132 -3.34 -21.83 -55.87
N LEU A 133 -3.22 -22.80 -54.95
CA LEU A 133 -2.65 -24.13 -55.23
C LEU A 133 -3.56 -24.99 -56.10
N ASP A 134 -4.88 -24.87 -55.96
CA ASP A 134 -5.87 -25.59 -56.78
C ASP A 134 -6.08 -24.97 -58.17
N SER A 135 -5.31 -23.95 -58.55
CA SER A 135 -5.47 -23.32 -59.86
C SER A 135 -5.03 -24.26 -60.99
N ASP A 136 -5.82 -24.35 -62.06
CA ASP A 136 -5.53 -25.20 -63.24
C ASP A 136 -4.10 -24.97 -63.77
N ALA A 137 -3.67 -23.71 -63.81
CA ALA A 137 -2.34 -23.32 -64.27
C ALA A 137 -1.20 -23.83 -63.36
N HIS A 138 -1.45 -23.96 -62.06
CA HIS A 138 -0.50 -24.56 -61.12
C HIS A 138 -0.45 -26.08 -61.28
N SER A 139 -1.61 -26.75 -61.27
CA SER A 139 -1.69 -28.22 -61.41
C SER A 139 -1.05 -28.71 -62.72
N GLU A 140 -1.36 -28.06 -63.85
CA GLU A 140 -0.75 -28.38 -65.15
C GLU A 140 0.78 -28.19 -65.13
N ARG A 141 1.27 -27.17 -64.42
CA ARG A 141 2.72 -26.86 -64.36
C ARG A 141 3.47 -27.84 -63.46
N VAL A 142 2.89 -28.25 -62.34
CA VAL A 142 3.46 -29.30 -61.48
C VAL A 142 3.48 -30.64 -62.22
N GLU A 143 2.38 -31.00 -62.89
CA GLU A 143 2.30 -32.22 -63.69
C GLU A 143 3.34 -32.23 -64.83
N ALA A 144 3.51 -31.10 -65.53
CA ALA A 144 4.52 -30.96 -66.57
C ALA A 144 5.96 -31.14 -66.05
N LEU A 145 6.27 -30.61 -64.87
CA LEU A 145 7.59 -30.76 -64.23
C LEU A 145 7.86 -32.22 -63.81
N GLN A 146 6.85 -32.89 -63.24
CA GLN A 146 6.93 -34.30 -62.88
C GLN A 146 7.07 -35.20 -64.11
N ASN A 147 6.29 -34.94 -65.17
CA ASN A 147 6.38 -35.67 -66.44
C ASN A 147 7.72 -35.45 -67.14
N ALA A 148 8.25 -34.22 -67.15
CA ALA A 148 9.57 -33.93 -67.70
C ALA A 148 10.70 -34.64 -66.93
N HIS A 149 10.57 -34.74 -65.59
CA HIS A 149 11.50 -35.51 -64.77
C HIS A 149 11.48 -36.99 -65.10
N LYS A 150 10.28 -37.59 -65.15
CA LYS A 150 10.10 -39.00 -65.49
C LYS A 150 10.64 -39.31 -66.89
N ALA A 151 10.36 -38.45 -67.86
CA ALA A 151 10.89 -38.57 -69.22
C ALA A 151 12.42 -38.45 -69.29
N ARG A 152 13.04 -37.66 -68.39
CA ARG A 152 14.51 -37.54 -68.28
C ARG A 152 15.15 -38.80 -67.69
N GLU A 153 14.59 -39.36 -66.61
CA GLU A 153 15.07 -40.62 -66.03
C GLU A 153 14.95 -41.77 -67.05
N GLU A 154 13.77 -41.91 -67.67
CA GLU A 154 13.52 -42.93 -68.70
C GLU A 154 14.39 -42.72 -69.95
N GLY A 155 14.62 -41.46 -70.35
CA GLY A 155 15.46 -41.09 -71.47
C GLY A 155 16.93 -41.47 -71.27
N ALA A 156 17.50 -41.14 -70.10
CA ALA A 156 18.88 -41.47 -69.79
C ALA A 156 19.13 -42.98 -69.69
N LEU A 157 18.20 -43.73 -69.09
CA LEU A 157 18.25 -45.20 -69.07
C LEU A 157 18.13 -45.79 -70.48
N ARG A 158 17.30 -45.21 -71.35
CA ARG A 158 17.16 -45.63 -72.74
C ARG A 158 18.44 -45.37 -73.56
N GLU A 159 19.07 -44.22 -73.39
CA GLU A 159 20.36 -43.90 -74.02
C GLU A 159 21.47 -44.85 -73.55
N LEU A 160 21.55 -45.13 -72.25
CA LEU A 160 22.49 -46.10 -71.70
C LEU A 160 22.25 -47.51 -72.26
N GLY A 161 20.98 -47.92 -72.36
CA GLY A 161 20.56 -49.19 -72.98
C GLY A 161 20.91 -49.29 -74.47
N GLN A 162 20.84 -48.19 -75.23
CA GLN A 162 21.26 -48.17 -76.64
C GLN A 162 22.79 -48.23 -76.78
N ALA A 163 23.51 -47.53 -75.90
CA ALA A 163 24.98 -47.49 -75.92
C ALA A 163 25.60 -48.84 -75.56
N CYS A 164 25.04 -49.58 -74.59
CA CYS A 164 25.50 -50.92 -74.26
C CYS A 164 25.13 -51.95 -75.35
N ALA A 165 24.02 -51.76 -76.08
CA ALA A 165 23.62 -52.64 -77.17
C ALA A 165 24.61 -52.63 -78.36
N ALA A 166 25.27 -51.49 -78.63
CA ALA A 166 26.37 -51.41 -79.60
C ALA A 166 27.57 -52.30 -79.21
N GLU A 167 27.66 -52.63 -77.92
CA GLU A 167 28.61 -53.53 -77.32
C GLU A 167 28.04 -54.93 -77.03
N GLN A 168 26.94 -55.33 -77.68
CA GLN A 168 26.32 -56.65 -77.45
C GLN A 168 25.98 -56.91 -75.97
N ILE A 169 25.58 -55.88 -75.23
CA ILE A 169 25.06 -55.97 -73.87
C ILE A 169 23.69 -55.31 -73.85
N SER A 170 22.72 -55.91 -73.16
CA SER A 170 21.36 -55.39 -72.99
C SER A 170 21.15 -54.94 -71.56
N LEU A 171 20.48 -53.80 -71.36
CA LEU A 171 20.01 -53.36 -70.05
C LEU A 171 18.58 -53.85 -69.83
N LEU A 172 18.37 -54.67 -68.80
CA LEU A 172 17.06 -55.21 -68.42
C LEU A 172 16.59 -54.60 -67.11
N GLN A 173 15.32 -54.26 -67.03
CA GLN A 173 14.66 -53.86 -65.79
C GLN A 173 14.09 -55.11 -65.11
N THR A 174 14.48 -55.34 -63.86
CA THR A 174 14.00 -56.43 -63.01
C THR A 174 13.23 -55.84 -61.81
N PRO A 175 12.45 -56.64 -61.07
CA PRO A 175 11.81 -56.18 -59.83
C PRO A 175 12.81 -55.69 -58.77
N GLU A 176 14.07 -56.14 -58.84
CA GLU A 176 15.16 -55.79 -57.93
C GLU A 176 16.03 -54.62 -58.44
N GLY A 177 15.75 -54.08 -59.62
CA GLY A 177 16.48 -52.93 -60.18
C GLY A 177 16.79 -53.08 -61.66
N PHE A 178 18.04 -52.81 -62.04
CA PHE A 178 18.52 -52.88 -63.42
C PHE A 178 19.70 -53.85 -63.51
N VAL A 179 19.70 -54.73 -64.50
CA VAL A 179 20.75 -55.74 -64.71
C VAL A 179 21.20 -55.73 -66.17
N PHE A 180 22.50 -55.86 -66.40
CA PHE A 180 23.06 -56.04 -67.74
C PHE A 180 23.16 -57.52 -68.11
N ALA A 181 22.75 -57.88 -69.32
CA ALA A 181 22.83 -59.23 -69.85
C ALA A 181 23.45 -59.23 -71.27
N PRO A 182 24.41 -60.14 -71.58
CA PRO A 182 25.05 -60.15 -72.89
C PRO A 182 24.10 -60.63 -74.01
N ILE A 183 24.32 -60.16 -75.24
CA ILE A 183 23.51 -60.43 -76.43
C ILE A 183 24.35 -61.24 -77.43
N ARG A 184 23.77 -62.28 -78.04
CA ARG A 184 24.39 -63.02 -79.16
C ARG A 184 23.33 -63.34 -80.20
N ASP A 185 23.65 -63.09 -81.47
CA ASP A 185 22.74 -63.28 -82.61
C ASP A 185 21.38 -62.57 -82.49
N GLY A 186 21.34 -61.47 -81.73
CA GLY A 186 20.14 -60.66 -81.53
C GLY A 186 19.25 -61.09 -80.36
N GLU A 187 19.59 -62.16 -79.64
CA GLU A 187 18.87 -62.61 -78.45
C GLU A 187 19.72 -62.47 -77.18
N VAL A 188 19.07 -62.20 -76.04
CA VAL A 188 19.72 -62.14 -74.73
C VAL A 188 20.19 -63.54 -74.36
N MET A 189 21.47 -63.66 -74.04
CA MET A 189 22.10 -64.93 -73.71
C MET A 189 21.63 -65.42 -72.35
N SER A 190 21.26 -66.71 -72.26
CA SER A 190 20.95 -67.33 -70.97
C SER A 190 22.24 -67.61 -70.18
N PRO A 191 22.17 -67.72 -68.84
CA PRO A 191 23.35 -68.03 -68.02
C PRO A 191 24.07 -69.31 -68.46
N GLU A 192 23.34 -70.34 -68.89
CA GLU A 192 23.91 -71.61 -69.36
C GLU A 192 24.67 -71.46 -70.69
N ALA A 193 24.22 -70.56 -71.57
CA ALA A 193 24.88 -70.26 -72.84
C ALA A 193 26.14 -69.39 -72.65
N PHE A 194 26.16 -68.56 -71.60
CA PHE A 194 27.33 -67.78 -71.21
C PHE A 194 28.44 -68.65 -70.61
N GLU A 195 28.08 -69.59 -69.71
CA GLU A 195 29.05 -70.51 -69.09
C GLU A 195 29.71 -71.46 -70.11
N ALA A 196 29.03 -71.78 -71.21
CA ALA A 196 29.56 -72.64 -72.29
C ALA A 196 30.62 -71.96 -73.19
N LEU A 197 30.86 -70.65 -73.02
CA LEU A 197 31.85 -69.90 -73.80
C LEU A 197 33.30 -70.18 -73.33
N PRO A 198 34.31 -70.02 -74.22
CA PRO A 198 35.71 -70.07 -73.83
C PRO A 198 36.02 -69.05 -72.73
N GLU A 199 36.88 -69.42 -71.78
CA GLU A 199 37.23 -68.58 -70.61
C GLU A 199 37.68 -67.16 -71.02
N ALA A 200 38.52 -67.05 -72.06
CA ALA A 200 38.98 -65.76 -72.58
C ALA A 200 37.85 -64.88 -73.18
N GLU A 201 36.76 -65.47 -73.66
CA GLU A 201 35.57 -64.75 -74.17
C GLU A 201 34.65 -64.32 -73.03
N ARG A 202 34.50 -65.14 -71.99
CA ARG A 202 33.72 -64.81 -70.78
C ARG A 202 34.35 -63.64 -70.03
N ASP A 203 35.68 -63.66 -69.84
CA ASP A 203 36.40 -62.59 -69.16
C ASP A 203 36.24 -61.23 -69.88
N GLN A 204 36.22 -61.24 -71.22
CA GLN A 204 35.98 -60.04 -72.02
C GLN A 204 34.56 -59.50 -71.87
N ILE A 205 33.56 -60.37 -71.81
CA ILE A 205 32.17 -59.97 -71.60
C ILE A 205 31.95 -59.49 -70.16
N GLU A 206 32.51 -60.17 -69.15
CA GLU A 206 32.44 -59.75 -67.74
C GLU A 206 33.10 -58.39 -67.52
N ALA A 207 34.27 -58.14 -68.12
CA ALA A 207 34.94 -56.84 -68.05
C ALA A 207 34.06 -55.71 -68.63
N ARG A 208 33.35 -55.98 -69.74
CA ARG A 208 32.44 -55.01 -70.36
C ARG A 208 31.17 -54.81 -69.54
N VAL A 209 30.58 -55.89 -69.02
CA VAL A 209 29.44 -55.82 -68.10
C VAL A 209 29.79 -55.02 -66.86
N THR A 210 30.98 -55.22 -66.27
CA THR A 210 31.47 -54.45 -65.12
C THR A 210 31.61 -52.97 -65.48
N ALA A 211 32.22 -52.63 -66.61
CA ALA A 211 32.36 -51.25 -67.07
C ALA A 211 31.02 -50.55 -67.35
N TRP A 212 30.00 -51.28 -67.79
CA TRP A 212 28.64 -50.73 -67.96
C TRP A 212 27.88 -50.64 -66.64
N SER A 213 28.09 -51.57 -65.71
CA SER A 213 27.57 -51.52 -64.34
C SER A 213 28.08 -50.28 -63.59
N GLU A 214 29.36 -49.95 -63.70
CA GLU A 214 29.93 -48.71 -63.14
C GLU A 214 29.24 -47.45 -63.70
N LYS A 215 29.01 -47.40 -65.03
CA LYS A 215 28.30 -46.27 -65.67
C LYS A 215 26.82 -46.17 -65.26
N LEU A 216 26.16 -47.30 -65.02
CA LEU A 216 24.79 -47.33 -64.50
C LEU A 216 24.75 -46.88 -63.05
N GLU A 217 25.72 -47.27 -62.24
CA GLU A 217 25.88 -46.81 -60.85
C GLU A 217 26.08 -45.29 -60.81
N ASP A 218 26.97 -44.75 -61.65
CA ASP A 218 27.15 -43.31 -61.83
C ASP A 218 25.83 -42.59 -62.21
N LEU A 219 25.08 -43.14 -63.17
CA LEU A 219 23.79 -42.58 -63.59
C LEU A 219 22.73 -42.63 -62.48
N LEU A 220 22.65 -43.74 -61.73
CA LEU A 220 21.71 -43.87 -60.62
C LEU A 220 22.09 -42.95 -59.44
N ASN A 221 23.37 -42.66 -59.25
CA ASN A 221 23.86 -41.67 -58.30
C ASN A 221 23.44 -40.23 -58.67
N ASP A 222 23.16 -39.94 -59.94
CA ASP A 222 22.62 -38.65 -60.38
C ASP A 222 21.12 -38.46 -60.07
N PHE A 223 20.35 -39.55 -59.95
CA PHE A 223 18.89 -39.49 -59.76
C PHE A 223 18.46 -38.71 -58.51
N PRO A 224 19.07 -38.90 -57.32
CA PRO A 224 18.79 -38.06 -56.15
C PRO A 224 18.96 -36.56 -56.43
N GLY A 225 19.99 -36.19 -57.20
CA GLY A 225 20.24 -34.81 -57.61
C GLY A 225 19.15 -34.27 -58.54
N TRP A 226 18.65 -35.08 -59.47
CA TRP A 226 17.55 -34.70 -60.36
C TRP A 226 16.22 -34.59 -59.62
N ARG A 227 15.93 -35.51 -58.69
CA ARG A 227 14.76 -35.45 -57.81
C ARG A 227 14.78 -34.19 -56.96
N LYS A 228 15.94 -33.83 -56.39
CA LYS A 228 16.13 -32.57 -55.66
C LYS A 228 15.85 -31.36 -56.56
N ALA A 229 16.40 -31.32 -57.77
CA ALA A 229 16.19 -30.21 -58.71
C ALA A 229 14.71 -30.05 -59.13
N VAL A 230 13.97 -31.15 -59.25
CA VAL A 230 12.54 -31.14 -59.58
C VAL A 230 11.71 -30.67 -58.40
N ARG A 231 12.03 -31.15 -57.19
CA ARG A 231 11.45 -30.63 -55.95
C ARG A 231 11.65 -29.12 -55.83
N GLU A 232 12.88 -28.62 -55.98
CA GLU A 232 13.19 -27.18 -55.98
C GLU A 232 12.47 -26.40 -57.10
N SER A 233 12.10 -27.07 -58.20
CA SER A 233 11.33 -26.45 -59.29
C SER A 233 9.84 -26.39 -58.99
N ILE A 234 9.31 -27.39 -58.29
CA ILE A 234 7.93 -27.41 -57.76
C ILE A 234 7.79 -26.33 -56.68
N GLU A 235 8.70 -26.28 -55.71
CA GLU A 235 8.72 -25.25 -54.65
C GLU A 235 8.78 -23.83 -55.24
N ARG A 236 9.53 -23.64 -56.33
CA ARG A 236 9.54 -22.36 -57.09
C ARG A 236 8.21 -22.07 -57.77
N ALA A 237 7.57 -23.07 -58.39
CA ALA A 237 6.28 -22.91 -59.05
C ALA A 237 5.16 -22.60 -58.04
N GLU A 238 5.21 -23.20 -56.85
CA GLU A 238 4.31 -22.87 -55.73
C GLU A 238 4.55 -21.43 -55.27
N HIS A 239 5.80 -21.01 -55.08
CA HIS A 239 6.12 -19.63 -54.69
C HIS A 239 5.63 -18.59 -55.72
N GLU A 240 5.74 -18.88 -57.02
CA GLU A 240 5.27 -18.01 -58.11
C GLU A 240 3.74 -17.80 -58.08
N VAL A 241 2.99 -18.80 -57.61
CA VAL A 241 1.52 -18.77 -57.54
C VAL A 241 1.02 -18.22 -56.21
N LEU A 242 1.64 -18.61 -55.10
CA LEU A 242 1.27 -18.16 -53.74
C LEU A 242 1.68 -16.69 -53.48
N GLY A 243 2.83 -16.26 -53.99
CA GLY A 243 3.39 -14.92 -53.76
C GLY A 243 2.40 -13.78 -54.07
N PRO A 244 1.80 -13.74 -55.28
CA PRO A 244 0.79 -12.75 -55.63
C PRO A 244 -0.47 -12.79 -54.75
N ALA A 245 -0.94 -13.98 -54.37
CA ALA A 245 -2.13 -14.15 -53.52
C ALA A 245 -1.90 -13.57 -52.12
N VAL A 246 -0.79 -13.93 -51.47
CA VAL A 246 -0.41 -13.41 -50.14
C VAL A 246 -0.14 -11.90 -50.20
N SER A 247 0.55 -11.43 -51.24
CA SER A 247 0.82 -10.00 -51.44
C SER A 247 -0.46 -9.18 -51.62
N HIS A 248 -1.47 -9.74 -52.30
CA HIS A 248 -2.76 -9.09 -52.48
C HIS A 248 -3.49 -8.88 -51.15
N LEU A 249 -3.52 -9.90 -50.28
CA LEU A 249 -4.16 -9.81 -48.96
C LEU A 249 -3.43 -8.82 -48.04
N LEU A 250 -2.10 -8.76 -48.10
CA LEU A 250 -1.30 -7.83 -47.28
C LEU A 250 -1.29 -6.39 -47.79
N ARG A 251 -1.80 -6.13 -49.01
CA ARG A 251 -1.79 -4.80 -49.61
C ARG A 251 -2.49 -3.76 -48.75
N GLU A 252 -3.67 -4.08 -48.24
CA GLU A 252 -4.44 -3.16 -47.37
C GLU A 252 -3.67 -2.84 -46.09
N VAL A 253 -2.99 -3.83 -45.50
CA VAL A 253 -2.15 -3.64 -44.31
C VAL A 253 -0.98 -2.70 -44.62
N ARG A 254 -0.30 -2.90 -45.76
CA ARG A 254 0.84 -2.07 -46.19
C ARG A 254 0.43 -0.63 -46.49
N GLU A 255 -0.69 -0.44 -47.19
CA GLU A 255 -1.19 0.89 -47.55
C GLU A 255 -1.64 1.66 -46.32
N ALA A 256 -2.36 1.03 -45.39
CA ALA A 256 -2.84 1.66 -44.16
C ALA A 256 -1.72 2.02 -43.18
N HIS A 257 -0.59 1.32 -43.22
CA HIS A 257 0.54 1.49 -42.29
C HIS A 257 1.87 1.86 -42.98
N ALA A 258 1.81 2.48 -44.16
CA ALA A 258 2.98 2.83 -44.96
C ALA A 258 3.96 3.79 -44.26
N ASP A 259 3.48 4.55 -43.29
CA ASP A 259 4.25 5.49 -42.47
C ASP A 259 5.03 4.82 -41.32
N LEU A 260 4.88 3.51 -41.12
CA LEU A 260 5.43 2.77 -39.97
C LEU A 260 6.40 1.67 -40.42
N PRO A 261 7.72 1.93 -40.52
CA PRO A 261 8.71 0.98 -41.03
C PRO A 261 8.77 -0.34 -40.27
N GLU A 262 8.60 -0.32 -38.95
CA GLU A 262 8.60 -1.53 -38.11
C GLU A 262 7.40 -2.44 -38.42
N VAL A 263 6.24 -1.85 -38.74
CA VAL A 263 5.06 -2.61 -39.18
C VAL A 263 5.30 -3.22 -40.56
N LEU A 264 5.89 -2.46 -41.49
CA LEU A 264 6.21 -2.97 -42.83
C LEU A 264 7.21 -4.13 -42.77
N ALA A 265 8.24 -4.03 -41.93
CA ALA A 265 9.20 -5.10 -41.69
C ALA A 265 8.54 -6.35 -41.10
N PHE A 266 7.59 -6.18 -40.17
CA PHE A 266 6.78 -7.30 -39.66
C PHE A 266 5.93 -7.93 -40.76
N VAL A 267 5.27 -7.13 -41.60
CA VAL A 267 4.47 -7.63 -42.73
C VAL A 267 5.33 -8.37 -43.75
N ASP A 268 6.55 -7.89 -44.02
CA ASP A 268 7.54 -8.60 -44.87
C ASP A 268 7.93 -9.96 -44.27
N ALA A 269 8.18 -10.01 -42.95
CA ALA A 269 8.51 -11.24 -42.25
C ALA A 269 7.33 -12.23 -42.26
N VAL A 270 6.10 -11.75 -42.05
CA VAL A 270 4.88 -12.56 -42.17
C VAL A 270 4.74 -13.12 -43.58
N GLN A 271 4.91 -12.28 -44.61
CA GLN A 271 4.83 -12.73 -46.00
C GLN A 271 5.85 -13.83 -46.31
N HIS A 272 7.10 -13.67 -45.87
CA HIS A 272 8.15 -14.66 -46.06
C HIS A 272 7.83 -15.98 -45.36
N ASP A 273 7.46 -15.93 -44.08
CA ASP A 273 7.16 -17.11 -43.27
C ASP A 273 5.90 -17.86 -43.75
N VAL A 274 4.87 -17.14 -44.20
CA VAL A 274 3.68 -17.76 -44.82
C VAL A 274 4.05 -18.54 -46.07
N LEU A 275 4.85 -17.95 -46.96
CA LEU A 275 5.26 -18.61 -48.21
C LEU A 275 6.12 -19.84 -47.92
N ASP A 276 7.12 -19.71 -47.04
CA ASP A 276 8.00 -20.82 -46.65
C ASP A 276 7.22 -21.97 -45.97
N SER A 277 6.26 -21.64 -45.11
CA SER A 277 5.47 -22.64 -44.39
C SER A 277 4.40 -23.31 -45.26
N ALA A 278 3.81 -22.57 -46.22
CA ALA A 278 2.89 -23.15 -47.20
C ALA A 278 3.60 -24.19 -48.09
N ILE A 279 4.80 -23.85 -48.59
CA ILE A 279 5.63 -24.74 -49.44
C ILE A 279 6.10 -25.98 -48.67
N LYS A 280 6.40 -25.85 -47.37
CA LYS A 280 6.80 -26.97 -46.52
C LYS A 280 5.65 -27.91 -46.14
N GLY A 281 4.41 -27.61 -46.52
CA GLY A 281 3.22 -28.41 -46.21
C GLY A 281 2.74 -28.30 -44.75
N THR A 282 3.48 -27.61 -43.88
CA THR A 282 3.15 -27.45 -42.45
C THR A 282 1.89 -26.61 -42.22
N MET A 283 1.43 -25.89 -43.26
CA MET A 283 0.18 -25.13 -43.27
C MET A 283 -1.02 -25.83 -43.91
N LEU A 284 -0.89 -27.05 -44.41
CA LEU A 284 -1.98 -27.77 -45.10
C LEU A 284 -2.32 -29.15 -44.50
N GLU A 285 -1.53 -29.68 -43.57
CA GLU A 285 -1.91 -30.88 -42.81
C GLU A 285 -3.16 -30.58 -41.97
N GLU A 286 -4.28 -31.22 -42.31
CA GLU A 286 -5.45 -31.38 -41.44
C GLU A 286 -5.22 -32.67 -40.65
N ASP A 287 -4.94 -32.58 -39.35
CA ASP A 287 -5.05 -33.76 -38.49
C ASP A 287 -6.55 -34.08 -38.36
N GLU A 288 -7.02 -35.14 -39.01
CA GLU A 288 -8.44 -35.54 -39.06
C GLU A 288 -9.07 -35.90 -37.68
N ASP A 289 -8.35 -35.78 -36.56
CA ASP A 289 -8.70 -36.41 -35.29
C ASP A 289 -9.00 -35.49 -34.07
N ASP A 290 -8.97 -34.15 -34.15
CA ASP A 290 -9.22 -33.30 -32.95
C ASP A 290 -10.37 -32.29 -33.07
N VAL A 291 -11.61 -32.81 -33.04
CA VAL A 291 -12.83 -31.99 -32.95
C VAL A 291 -13.01 -31.45 -31.53
N SER A 292 -12.22 -30.47 -31.08
CA SER A 292 -12.56 -29.69 -29.89
C SER A 292 -11.82 -28.34 -29.69
N GLU A 293 -11.73 -27.48 -30.72
CA GLU A 293 -11.75 -26.00 -30.62
C GLU A 293 -11.75 -25.42 -32.06
N PRO A 294 -12.06 -24.13 -32.34
CA PRO A 294 -11.89 -23.60 -33.69
C PRO A 294 -10.40 -23.55 -34.05
N GLU A 295 -9.90 -24.63 -34.66
CA GLU A 295 -8.49 -24.93 -34.98
C GLU A 295 -7.79 -23.85 -35.83
N GLU A 296 -8.56 -23.05 -36.60
CA GLU A 296 -8.04 -21.95 -37.41
C GLU A 296 -7.26 -20.90 -36.60
N ASN A 297 -7.62 -20.69 -35.32
CA ASN A 297 -7.02 -19.63 -34.51
C ASN A 297 -5.65 -20.02 -33.91
N THR A 298 -5.37 -21.31 -33.78
CA THR A 298 -4.12 -21.85 -33.22
C THR A 298 -3.03 -21.93 -34.28
N ARG A 299 -3.40 -22.23 -35.54
CA ARG A 299 -2.46 -22.38 -36.67
C ARG A 299 -1.76 -21.08 -37.07
N TYR A 300 -2.48 -19.96 -37.02
CA TYR A 300 -2.01 -18.65 -37.48
C TYR A 300 -1.70 -17.66 -36.34
N HIS A 301 -1.61 -18.15 -35.10
CA HIS A 301 -1.40 -17.27 -33.93
C HIS A 301 -0.11 -16.43 -34.03
N ARG A 302 0.92 -16.93 -34.72
CA ARG A 302 2.19 -16.22 -34.98
C ARG A 302 2.07 -14.99 -35.89
N TYR A 303 0.96 -14.83 -36.60
CA TYR A 303 0.67 -13.64 -37.42
C TYR A 303 -0.22 -12.62 -36.70
N GLN A 304 -0.68 -12.94 -35.49
CA GLN A 304 -1.52 -12.02 -34.72
C GLN A 304 -0.69 -10.89 -34.12
N VAL A 305 -1.38 -9.79 -33.83
CA VAL A 305 -0.81 -8.65 -33.09
C VAL A 305 -1.43 -8.62 -31.71
N LYS A 306 -0.59 -8.84 -30.68
CA LYS A 306 -1.01 -8.78 -29.30
C LYS A 306 -1.02 -7.32 -28.84
N LEU A 307 -2.15 -6.65 -28.99
CA LEU A 307 -2.37 -5.35 -28.35
C LEU A 307 -2.38 -5.51 -26.83
N LEU A 308 -1.33 -5.03 -26.16
CA LEU A 308 -1.12 -5.12 -24.73
C LEU A 308 -1.78 -3.96 -23.99
N VAL A 309 -1.58 -2.74 -24.50
CA VAL A 309 -2.20 -1.50 -23.99
C VAL A 309 -2.71 -0.69 -25.17
N ASP A 310 -3.98 -0.26 -25.07
CA ASP A 310 -4.70 0.51 -26.08
C ASP A 310 -5.00 1.91 -25.53
N HIS A 311 -4.53 2.93 -26.24
CA HIS A 311 -4.74 4.34 -25.90
C HIS A 311 -5.68 5.08 -26.86
N SER A 312 -6.44 4.36 -27.69
CA SER A 312 -7.42 4.95 -28.63
C SER A 312 -8.46 5.86 -27.97
N ALA A 313 -8.86 5.56 -26.72
CA ALA A 313 -9.83 6.34 -25.95
C ALA A 313 -9.18 7.34 -24.96
N SER A 314 -7.85 7.40 -24.89
CA SER A 314 -7.13 8.28 -23.97
C SER A 314 -7.10 9.73 -24.47
N GLN A 315 -7.31 10.69 -23.56
CA GLN A 315 -7.26 12.13 -23.88
C GLN A 315 -5.96 12.81 -23.41
N GLY A 316 -5.18 12.14 -22.58
CA GLY A 316 -3.88 12.57 -22.09
C GLY A 316 -3.13 11.42 -21.44
N ALA A 317 -2.17 11.70 -20.57
CA ALA A 317 -1.42 10.67 -19.86
C ALA A 317 -2.36 9.79 -18.97
N PRO A 318 -2.09 8.48 -18.85
CA PRO A 318 -2.90 7.60 -18.02
C PRO A 318 -2.68 7.88 -16.52
N VAL A 319 -3.75 7.82 -15.73
CA VAL A 319 -3.69 7.80 -14.26
C VAL A 319 -4.31 6.49 -13.79
N VAL A 320 -3.47 5.54 -13.41
CA VAL A 320 -3.89 4.20 -13.01
C VAL A 320 -3.77 4.05 -11.50
N PHE A 321 -4.87 3.66 -10.86
CA PHE A 321 -4.87 3.21 -9.47
C PHE A 321 -4.97 1.69 -9.44
N GLU A 322 -3.98 1.02 -8.85
CA GLU A 322 -4.02 -0.43 -8.66
C GLU A 322 -4.35 -0.75 -7.21
N ASN A 323 -5.61 -1.14 -6.98
CA ASN A 323 -6.15 -1.43 -5.66
C ASN A 323 -5.67 -2.77 -5.11
N ASN A 324 -5.27 -3.71 -5.98
CA ASN A 324 -4.71 -5.00 -5.59
C ASN A 324 -3.33 -5.20 -6.25
N PRO A 325 -2.28 -4.56 -5.69
CA PRO A 325 -0.95 -4.51 -6.29
C PRO A 325 -0.14 -5.81 -6.09
N GLY A 326 -0.79 -6.97 -6.26
CA GLY A 326 -0.08 -8.24 -6.33
C GLY A 326 0.90 -8.26 -7.51
N TYR A 327 2.00 -9.01 -7.37
CA TYR A 327 3.12 -8.99 -8.33
C TYR A 327 2.68 -9.09 -9.80
N GLY A 328 1.82 -10.07 -10.14
CA GLY A 328 1.33 -10.26 -11.51
C GLY A 328 0.35 -9.17 -11.99
N ASN A 329 -0.39 -8.53 -11.09
CA ASN A 329 -1.24 -7.39 -11.44
C ASN A 329 -0.41 -6.11 -11.64
N LEU A 330 0.71 -5.97 -10.93
CA LEU A 330 1.59 -4.82 -11.02
C LEU A 330 2.47 -4.87 -12.27
N ILE A 331 3.23 -5.96 -12.43
CA ILE A 331 4.23 -6.11 -13.49
C ILE A 331 3.61 -6.71 -14.74
N GLY A 332 2.63 -7.59 -14.63
CA GLY A 332 2.08 -8.36 -15.74
C GLY A 332 2.35 -9.85 -15.55
N ARG A 333 1.73 -10.67 -16.39
CA ARG A 333 1.83 -12.13 -16.30
C ARG A 333 1.73 -12.78 -17.68
N ILE A 334 2.23 -14.00 -17.77
CA ILE A 334 2.06 -14.88 -18.91
C ILE A 334 1.06 -15.96 -18.48
N GLU A 335 -0.10 -16.02 -19.14
CA GLU A 335 -1.08 -17.06 -18.89
C GLU A 335 -0.67 -18.36 -19.61
N HIS A 336 -1.14 -19.49 -19.07
CA HIS A 336 -0.90 -20.82 -19.63
C HIS A 336 -2.24 -21.48 -19.90
N VAL A 337 -2.33 -22.18 -21.02
CA VAL A 337 -3.46 -23.06 -21.34
C VAL A 337 -3.00 -24.51 -21.21
N VAL A 338 -3.90 -25.38 -20.75
CA VAL A 338 -3.61 -26.81 -20.65
C VAL A 338 -4.08 -27.47 -21.94
N GLN A 339 -3.14 -27.98 -22.73
CA GLN A 339 -3.41 -28.74 -23.95
C GLN A 339 -2.82 -30.15 -23.78
N GLN A 340 -3.65 -31.18 -23.93
CA GLN A 340 -3.26 -32.59 -23.76
C GLN A 340 -2.48 -32.88 -22.46
N GLY A 341 -2.82 -32.19 -21.37
CA GLY A 341 -2.16 -32.33 -20.06
C GLY A 341 -0.86 -31.54 -19.89
N ASN A 342 -0.33 -30.90 -20.94
CA ASN A 342 0.83 -30.03 -20.90
C ASN A 342 0.40 -28.56 -20.76
N GLN A 343 1.17 -27.77 -19.99
CA GLN A 343 1.01 -26.33 -19.95
C GLN A 343 1.74 -25.72 -21.15
N VAL A 344 1.00 -25.06 -22.04
CA VAL A 344 1.53 -24.38 -23.22
C VAL A 344 1.28 -22.88 -23.07
N SER A 345 2.24 -22.06 -23.52
CA SER A 345 2.07 -20.62 -23.61
C SER A 345 2.44 -20.08 -24.99
N HIS A 346 1.85 -18.96 -25.36
CA HIS A 346 2.15 -18.20 -26.57
C HIS A 346 1.96 -16.71 -26.30
N PHE A 347 2.59 -15.85 -27.10
CA PHE A 347 2.67 -14.41 -26.80
C PHE A 347 1.30 -13.70 -26.67
N ASN A 348 0.24 -14.22 -27.28
CA ASN A 348 -1.12 -13.66 -27.10
C ASN A 348 -1.66 -13.83 -25.66
N LEU A 349 -1.09 -14.73 -24.86
CA LEU A 349 -1.40 -14.96 -23.44
C LEU A 349 -0.67 -14.01 -22.49
N ILE A 350 0.17 -13.12 -23.01
CA ILE A 350 0.75 -12.04 -22.21
C ILE A 350 -0.37 -11.11 -21.74
N ARG A 351 -0.31 -10.68 -20.48
CA ARG A 351 -1.25 -9.76 -19.85
C ARG A 351 -0.53 -8.56 -19.26
N ALA A 352 -1.06 -7.38 -19.56
CA ALA A 352 -0.55 -6.11 -19.07
C ALA A 352 -0.74 -5.98 -17.54
N GLY A 353 0.33 -5.63 -16.85
CA GLY A 353 0.26 -5.16 -15.47
C GLY A 353 -0.15 -3.68 -15.37
N ALA A 354 -0.35 -3.19 -14.15
CA ALA A 354 -0.62 -1.79 -13.86
C ALA A 354 0.52 -0.87 -14.32
N LEU A 355 1.78 -1.34 -14.24
CA LEU A 355 2.94 -0.61 -14.76
C LEU A 355 2.82 -0.37 -16.27
N HIS A 356 2.37 -1.38 -17.02
CA HIS A 356 2.16 -1.25 -18.47
C HIS A 356 1.05 -0.25 -18.77
N ARG A 357 -0.10 -0.36 -18.09
CA ARG A 357 -1.26 0.53 -18.31
C ARG A 357 -0.98 1.98 -17.91
N ALA A 358 -0.09 2.20 -16.96
CA ALA A 358 0.29 3.52 -16.48
C ALA A 358 1.45 4.15 -17.29
N ASN A 359 2.08 3.39 -18.19
CA ASN A 359 3.32 3.81 -18.84
C ASN A 359 3.12 5.10 -19.65
N GLY A 360 4.04 6.06 -19.52
CA GLY A 360 3.87 7.41 -20.05
C GLY A 360 2.97 8.33 -19.20
N GLY A 361 2.59 7.90 -18.00
CA GLY A 361 1.79 8.68 -17.06
C GLY A 361 2.06 8.29 -15.60
N TYR A 362 0.98 8.05 -14.85
CA TYR A 362 1.00 7.97 -13.39
C TYR A 362 0.44 6.65 -12.86
N LEU A 363 1.19 6.02 -11.95
CA LEU A 363 0.73 4.86 -11.18
C LEU A 363 0.55 5.26 -9.72
N VAL A 364 -0.67 5.12 -9.21
CA VAL A 364 -1.02 5.38 -7.80
C VAL A 364 -1.20 4.06 -7.07
N LEU A 365 -0.56 3.91 -5.92
CA LEU A 365 -0.63 2.71 -5.08
C LEU A 365 -0.78 3.08 -3.61
N ASP A 366 -1.53 2.28 -2.85
CA ASP A 366 -1.48 2.32 -1.38
C ASP A 366 -0.24 1.59 -0.88
N ALA A 367 0.59 2.25 -0.07
CA ALA A 367 1.86 1.70 0.41
C ALA A 367 1.67 0.43 1.23
N GLU A 368 0.72 0.41 2.18
CA GLU A 368 0.43 -0.77 3.00
C GLU A 368 -0.03 -1.98 2.16
N ARG A 369 -0.85 -1.72 1.14
CA ARG A 369 -1.32 -2.79 0.23
C ARG A 369 -0.19 -3.31 -0.64
N LEU A 370 0.72 -2.45 -1.08
CA LEU A 370 1.89 -2.87 -1.82
C LEU A 370 2.84 -3.72 -0.98
N LEU A 371 3.12 -3.29 0.26
CA LEU A 371 4.06 -3.97 1.16
C LEU A 371 3.51 -5.29 1.72
N SER A 372 2.19 -5.43 1.83
CA SER A 372 1.55 -6.69 2.23
C SER A 372 1.51 -7.76 1.14
N GLN A 373 1.79 -7.40 -0.13
CA GLN A 373 1.81 -8.33 -1.25
C GLN A 373 3.22 -8.91 -1.43
N PRO A 374 3.38 -10.25 -1.40
CA PRO A 374 4.68 -10.87 -1.63
C PRO A 374 5.32 -10.42 -2.95
N PHE A 375 6.60 -10.08 -2.89
CA PHE A 375 7.46 -9.68 -4.02
C PHE A 375 7.05 -8.41 -4.78
N ALA A 376 5.89 -7.81 -4.52
CA ALA A 376 5.42 -6.66 -5.27
C ALA A 376 6.30 -5.42 -5.09
N TRP A 377 6.74 -5.14 -3.86
CA TRP A 377 7.64 -4.03 -3.56
C TRP A 377 8.99 -4.16 -4.27
N GLU A 378 9.65 -5.31 -4.16
CA GLU A 378 10.92 -5.59 -4.84
C GLU A 378 10.76 -5.55 -6.37
N GLY A 379 9.67 -6.10 -6.88
CA GLY A 379 9.31 -6.04 -8.29
C GLY A 379 9.17 -4.61 -8.82
N LEU A 380 8.52 -3.74 -8.04
CA LEU A 380 8.41 -2.31 -8.36
C LEU A 380 9.78 -1.63 -8.38
N LYS A 381 10.58 -1.78 -7.31
CA LYS A 381 11.91 -1.16 -7.21
C LYS A 381 12.80 -1.55 -8.38
N ARG A 382 12.82 -2.84 -8.73
CA ARG A 382 13.59 -3.35 -9.87
C ARG A 382 13.18 -2.70 -11.19
N CYS A 383 11.88 -2.57 -11.45
CA CYS A 383 11.37 -1.90 -12.65
C CYS A 383 11.79 -0.42 -12.70
N LEU A 384 11.65 0.30 -11.58
CA LEU A 384 11.97 1.74 -11.52
C LEU A 384 13.48 2.00 -11.65
N ARG A 385 14.32 1.14 -11.08
CA ARG A 385 15.79 1.24 -11.19
C ARG A 385 16.29 0.88 -12.59
N ALA A 386 15.73 -0.18 -13.19
CA ALA A 386 16.12 -0.62 -14.52
C ALA A 386 15.61 0.32 -15.63
N GLY A 387 14.54 1.09 -15.36
CA GLY A 387 13.91 1.93 -16.37
C GLY A 387 13.17 1.11 -17.43
N GLU A 388 12.82 -0.14 -17.13
CA GLU A 388 12.09 -1.04 -18.02
C GLU A 388 11.12 -1.93 -17.23
N ILE A 389 9.99 -2.26 -17.84
CA ILE A 389 8.97 -3.17 -17.32
C ILE A 389 9.21 -4.52 -17.98
N ARG A 390 9.60 -5.51 -17.17
CA ARG A 390 9.89 -6.86 -17.63
C ARG A 390 8.97 -7.87 -16.96
N ILE A 391 8.25 -8.64 -17.75
CA ILE A 391 7.35 -9.69 -17.26
C ILE A 391 8.18 -10.93 -16.96
N GLU A 392 8.49 -11.14 -15.68
CA GLU A 392 9.23 -12.32 -15.19
C GLU A 392 8.44 -13.01 -14.07
N PRO A 393 8.18 -14.33 -14.14
CA PRO A 393 7.60 -15.09 -13.03
C PRO A 393 8.44 -14.97 -11.73
N PRO A 394 7.81 -14.87 -10.54
CA PRO A 394 8.54 -14.80 -9.27
C PRO A 394 9.49 -15.98 -9.01
N ALA A 395 9.10 -17.18 -9.44
CA ALA A 395 9.88 -18.39 -9.23
C ALA A 395 11.19 -18.37 -10.06
N GLU A 396 11.15 -17.84 -11.29
CA GLU A 396 12.34 -17.66 -12.14
C GLU A 396 13.22 -16.51 -11.65
N ALA A 397 12.63 -15.43 -11.11
CA ALA A 397 13.38 -14.38 -10.41
C ALA A 397 14.16 -14.91 -9.18
N GLN A 398 13.79 -16.09 -8.66
CA GLN A 398 14.49 -16.81 -7.59
C GLN A 398 15.29 -18.04 -8.08
N GLY A 399 15.35 -18.29 -9.39
CA GLY A 399 16.07 -19.44 -9.98
C GLY A 399 15.37 -20.80 -9.81
N TRP A 400 14.08 -20.82 -9.48
CA TRP A 400 13.24 -22.03 -9.35
C TRP A 400 12.24 -22.13 -10.50
N SER A 401 12.62 -22.70 -11.65
CA SER A 401 11.67 -23.26 -12.62
C SER A 401 12.38 -24.09 -13.70
N GLY A 402 11.75 -25.19 -14.12
CA GLY A 402 12.23 -26.19 -15.07
C GLY A 402 11.40 -26.32 -16.35
N ALA A 403 10.60 -25.31 -16.73
CA ALA A 403 9.90 -25.26 -18.02
C ALA A 403 10.35 -24.02 -18.83
N LEU A 404 10.50 -24.15 -20.15
CA LEU A 404 10.75 -23.02 -21.04
C LEU A 404 9.54 -22.08 -21.01
N THR A 405 9.73 -20.87 -20.47
CA THR A 405 8.73 -19.80 -20.50
C THR A 405 9.02 -18.83 -21.63
N LEU A 406 8.03 -17.97 -21.95
CA LEU A 406 8.26 -16.84 -22.84
C LEU A 406 9.07 -15.75 -22.11
N GLU A 407 9.96 -15.10 -22.84
CA GLU A 407 10.73 -13.93 -22.40
C GLU A 407 10.41 -12.73 -23.30
N PRO A 408 9.25 -12.06 -23.12
CA PRO A 408 8.88 -10.91 -23.93
C PRO A 408 9.91 -9.77 -23.77
N GLN A 409 10.20 -9.08 -24.86
CA GLN A 409 11.08 -7.91 -24.85
C GLN A 409 10.56 -6.86 -23.85
N ALA A 410 11.42 -6.39 -22.96
CA ALA A 410 11.03 -5.43 -21.91
C ALA A 410 10.53 -4.10 -22.50
N VAL A 411 9.55 -3.50 -21.81
CA VAL A 411 8.95 -2.21 -22.20
C VAL A 411 9.71 -1.07 -21.51
N PRO A 412 10.28 -0.09 -22.22
CA PRO A 412 10.88 1.09 -21.60
C PRO A 412 9.87 1.79 -20.67
N SER A 413 10.30 2.06 -19.45
CA SER A 413 9.47 2.63 -18.38
C SER A 413 9.61 4.15 -18.35
N ALA A 414 8.50 4.84 -18.61
CA ALA A 414 8.33 6.28 -18.48
C ALA A 414 7.23 6.58 -17.46
N LEU A 415 7.41 6.10 -16.22
CA LEU A 415 6.40 6.11 -15.17
C LEU A 415 6.68 7.13 -14.08
N LYS A 416 5.63 7.80 -13.60
CA LYS A 416 5.64 8.50 -12.32
C LYS A 416 4.82 7.72 -11.29
N VAL A 417 5.49 7.10 -10.33
CA VAL A 417 4.81 6.42 -9.22
C VAL A 417 4.47 7.41 -8.11
N VAL A 418 3.25 7.28 -7.58
CA VAL A 418 2.76 7.99 -6.40
C VAL A 418 2.30 6.95 -5.37
N LEU A 419 3.03 6.83 -4.27
CA LEU A 419 2.62 6.03 -3.13
C LEU A 419 1.79 6.87 -2.18
N ILE A 420 0.74 6.31 -1.61
CA ILE A 420 -0.09 6.94 -0.58
C ILE A 420 -0.07 6.05 0.66
N GLY A 421 0.24 6.61 1.82
CA GLY A 421 0.34 5.85 3.06
C GLY A 421 0.29 6.71 4.31
N ASP A 422 0.49 6.06 5.45
CA ASP A 422 0.61 6.73 6.75
C ASP A 422 2.07 7.10 7.04
N ARG A 423 2.29 8.02 7.99
CA ARG A 423 3.63 8.57 8.28
C ARG A 423 4.61 7.50 8.74
N ASP A 424 4.14 6.57 9.57
CA ASP A 424 4.98 5.51 10.12
C ASP A 424 5.53 4.61 9.00
N VAL A 425 4.71 4.29 8.00
CA VAL A 425 5.15 3.51 6.83
C VAL A 425 6.27 4.23 6.07
N TYR A 426 6.13 5.54 5.87
CA TYR A 426 7.18 6.34 5.21
C TYR A 426 8.49 6.31 6.00
N TYR A 427 8.45 6.57 7.31
CA TYR A 427 9.66 6.61 8.13
C TYR A 427 10.32 5.23 8.26
N LEU A 428 9.53 4.15 8.36
CA LEU A 428 10.06 2.79 8.34
C LEU A 428 10.75 2.45 7.03
N LEU A 429 10.19 2.86 5.88
CA LEU A 429 10.84 2.67 4.58
C LEU A 429 12.13 3.49 4.48
N MET A 430 12.13 4.75 4.94
CA MET A 430 13.33 5.60 4.96
C MET A 430 14.45 5.02 5.85
N GLU A 431 14.10 4.39 6.97
CA GLU A 431 15.07 3.83 7.92
C GLU A 431 15.61 2.46 7.46
N HIS A 432 14.75 1.61 6.90
CA HIS A 432 15.09 0.20 6.64
C HIS A 432 15.33 -0.15 5.17
N ASP A 433 14.94 0.69 4.21
CA ASP A 433 15.14 0.45 2.77
C ASP A 433 15.95 1.59 2.12
N PRO A 434 17.28 1.44 1.97
CA PRO A 434 18.12 2.47 1.35
C PRO A 434 17.70 2.84 -0.07
N GLU A 435 17.11 1.90 -0.83
CA GLU A 435 16.68 2.15 -2.21
C GLU A 435 15.43 3.04 -2.26
N PHE A 436 14.64 3.06 -1.18
CA PHE A 436 13.46 3.92 -1.10
C PHE A 436 13.84 5.39 -1.22
N ALA A 437 14.88 5.83 -0.51
CA ALA A 437 15.35 7.22 -0.55
C ALA A 437 15.86 7.65 -1.93
N ASP A 438 16.40 6.71 -2.71
CA ASP A 438 16.85 6.97 -4.09
C ASP A 438 15.68 7.09 -5.08
N LEU A 439 14.59 6.37 -4.82
CA LEU A 439 13.41 6.29 -5.69
C LEU A 439 12.33 7.33 -5.37
N PHE A 440 12.12 7.65 -4.09
CA PHE A 440 11.05 8.51 -3.59
C PHE A 440 11.60 9.73 -2.87
N LYS A 441 12.17 10.68 -3.63
CA LYS A 441 12.78 11.90 -3.08
C LYS A 441 11.78 12.97 -2.64
N VAL A 442 10.50 12.83 -3.02
CA VAL A 442 9.47 13.83 -2.75
C VAL A 442 8.47 13.30 -1.74
N ALA A 443 8.50 13.86 -0.55
CA ALA A 443 7.53 13.59 0.51
C ALA A 443 6.47 14.71 0.56
N ALA A 444 5.22 14.35 0.31
CA ALA A 444 4.07 15.24 0.39
C ALA A 444 3.27 14.94 1.67
N ASP A 445 3.54 15.72 2.71
CA ASP A 445 3.03 15.52 4.07
C ASP A 445 1.81 16.40 4.37
N PHE A 446 0.66 15.75 4.50
CA PHE A 446 -0.64 16.38 4.72
C PHE A 446 -0.83 16.77 6.17
N ASN A 447 -1.19 18.02 6.46
CA ASN A 447 -1.47 18.47 7.82
C ASN A 447 -2.72 17.78 8.41
N ASP A 448 -2.70 17.49 9.71
CA ASP A 448 -3.82 16.85 10.43
C ASP A 448 -4.84 17.88 10.95
N ASP A 449 -4.41 19.14 11.10
CA ASP A 449 -5.22 20.26 11.51
C ASP A 449 -4.78 21.58 10.84
N LEU A 450 -5.61 22.61 10.98
CA LEU A 450 -5.26 23.98 10.63
C LEU A 450 -5.62 24.98 11.75
N PRO A 451 -4.98 26.16 11.80
CA PRO A 451 -5.36 27.22 12.74
C PRO A 451 -6.83 27.64 12.60
N ARG A 452 -7.52 27.83 13.73
CA ARG A 452 -8.91 28.29 13.78
C ARG A 452 -9.00 29.82 13.82
N THR A 453 -8.97 30.43 12.64
CA THR A 453 -9.22 31.87 12.42
C THR A 453 -10.59 32.08 11.77
N PRO A 454 -11.18 33.29 11.85
CA PRO A 454 -12.46 33.60 11.19
C PRO A 454 -12.43 33.33 9.67
N GLU A 455 -11.28 33.56 9.02
CA GLU A 455 -11.08 33.27 7.61
C GLU A 455 -11.11 31.75 7.36
N ASN A 456 -10.38 30.99 8.17
CA ASN A 456 -10.35 29.53 8.04
C ASN A 456 -11.69 28.88 8.40
N GLU A 457 -12.49 29.45 9.32
CA GLU A 457 -13.85 28.97 9.57
C GLU A 457 -14.76 29.09 8.33
N ARG A 458 -14.61 30.16 7.54
CA ARG A 458 -15.36 30.34 6.27
C ARG A 458 -14.89 29.38 5.19
N GLU A 459 -13.59 29.19 5.04
CA GLU A 459 -13.06 28.20 4.07
C GLU A 459 -13.40 26.76 4.51
N TYR A 460 -13.42 26.48 5.81
CA TYR A 460 -13.86 25.20 6.36
C TYR A 460 -15.36 24.96 6.08
N ALA A 461 -16.20 26.00 6.13
CA ALA A 461 -17.59 25.90 5.71
C ALA A 461 -17.74 25.54 4.22
N ARG A 462 -16.87 26.07 3.35
CA ARG A 462 -16.83 25.68 1.93
C ARG A 462 -16.34 24.25 1.73
N LEU A 463 -15.40 23.79 2.54
CA LEU A 463 -15.00 22.37 2.57
C LEU A 463 -16.17 21.47 3.00
N ILE A 464 -16.91 21.84 4.05
CA ILE A 464 -18.12 21.13 4.47
C ILE A 464 -19.15 21.11 3.33
N ALA A 465 -19.37 22.23 2.65
CA ALA A 465 -20.30 22.30 1.52
C ALA A 465 -19.91 21.36 0.36
N LEU A 466 -18.61 21.29 0.04
CA LEU A 466 -18.06 20.30 -0.92
C LEU A 466 -18.37 18.87 -0.46
N LEU A 467 -18.11 18.54 0.81
CA LEU A 467 -18.35 17.20 1.35
C LEU A 467 -19.84 16.84 1.32
N VAL A 468 -20.72 17.77 1.71
CA VAL A 468 -22.19 17.63 1.66
C VAL A 468 -22.65 17.29 0.25
N ARG A 469 -22.20 18.05 -0.75
CA ARG A 469 -22.54 17.81 -2.16
C ARG A 469 -21.99 16.48 -2.68
N SER A 470 -20.71 16.20 -2.39
CA SER A 470 -20.06 14.96 -2.85
C SER A 470 -20.74 13.69 -2.31
N ALA A 471 -21.35 13.77 -1.13
CA ALA A 471 -22.06 12.67 -0.49
C ALA A 471 -23.58 12.68 -0.75
N GLY A 472 -24.11 13.66 -1.49
CA GLY A 472 -25.55 13.78 -1.79
C GLY A 472 -26.43 14.01 -0.55
N LEU A 473 -25.92 14.69 0.47
CA LEU A 473 -26.63 14.95 1.73
C LEU A 473 -27.58 16.16 1.58
N LEU A 474 -28.53 16.29 2.52
CA LEU A 474 -29.32 17.51 2.67
C LEU A 474 -28.39 18.71 2.95
N PRO A 475 -28.76 19.92 2.50
CA PRO A 475 -28.06 21.14 2.88
C PRO A 475 -27.96 21.27 4.40
N PHE A 476 -26.85 21.83 4.87
CA PHE A 476 -26.68 22.20 6.27
C PHE A 476 -26.87 23.71 6.39
N ASP A 477 -27.60 24.15 7.41
CA ASP A 477 -27.67 25.57 7.72
C ASP A 477 -26.40 26.06 8.46
N SER A 478 -26.26 27.38 8.63
CA SER A 478 -25.13 27.96 9.35
C SER A 478 -25.01 27.46 10.80
N SER A 479 -26.12 27.07 11.44
CA SER A 479 -26.09 26.51 12.80
C SER A 479 -25.49 25.11 12.85
N GLY A 480 -25.83 24.27 11.87
CA GLY A 480 -25.27 22.93 11.70
C GLY A 480 -23.78 22.99 11.35
N VAL A 481 -23.40 23.88 10.43
CA VAL A 481 -21.98 24.10 10.09
C VAL A 481 -21.20 24.64 11.28
N ALA A 482 -21.74 25.60 12.03
CA ALA A 482 -21.09 26.10 13.25
C ALA A 482 -20.85 24.98 14.28
N ARG A 483 -21.82 24.06 14.47
CA ARG A 483 -21.63 22.90 15.35
C ARG A 483 -20.57 21.93 14.81
N LEU A 484 -20.48 21.73 13.51
CA LEU A 484 -19.43 20.91 12.88
C LEU A 484 -18.04 21.53 13.05
N VAL A 485 -17.91 22.86 12.96
CA VAL A 485 -16.66 23.59 13.25
C VAL A 485 -16.24 23.41 14.71
N GLU A 486 -17.18 23.49 15.65
CA GLU A 486 -16.89 23.20 17.05
C GLU A 486 -16.45 21.74 17.25
N GLU A 487 -17.05 20.79 16.51
CA GLU A 487 -16.64 19.39 16.58
C GLU A 487 -15.25 19.18 16.01
N ALA A 488 -14.90 19.87 14.92
CA ALA A 488 -13.57 19.82 14.34
C ALA A 488 -12.49 20.31 15.34
N SER A 489 -12.78 21.34 16.15
CA SER A 489 -11.89 21.75 17.25
C SER A 489 -11.81 20.70 18.36
N ARG A 490 -12.93 20.04 18.69
CA ARG A 490 -12.93 18.95 19.69
C ARG A 490 -12.07 17.77 19.22
N LEU A 491 -12.21 17.37 17.95
CA LEU A 491 -11.41 16.29 17.35
C LEU A 491 -9.91 16.64 17.26
N ALA A 492 -9.58 17.92 17.09
CA ALA A 492 -8.18 18.40 17.15
C ALA A 492 -7.63 18.49 18.58
N GLU A 493 -8.45 18.24 19.61
CA GLU A 493 -8.15 18.48 21.03
C GLU A 493 -7.58 19.88 21.30
N ASP A 494 -7.95 20.88 20.50
CA ASP A 494 -7.43 22.25 20.58
C ASP A 494 -8.46 23.26 20.06
N SER A 495 -8.89 24.17 20.94
CA SER A 495 -9.86 25.23 20.59
C SER A 495 -9.31 26.25 19.58
N GLY A 496 -8.00 26.33 19.42
CA GLY A 496 -7.28 27.13 18.44
C GLY A 496 -7.05 26.44 17.11
N ARG A 497 -7.47 25.17 16.94
CA ARG A 497 -7.30 24.39 15.70
C ARG A 497 -8.64 23.83 15.18
N LEU A 498 -8.63 23.38 13.93
CA LEU A 498 -9.70 22.65 13.28
C LEU A 498 -9.12 21.37 12.70
N SER A 499 -9.69 20.21 13.04
CA SER A 499 -9.25 18.93 12.46
C SER A 499 -9.52 18.90 10.96
N LEU A 500 -8.55 18.39 10.20
CA LEU A 500 -8.66 18.08 8.77
C LEU A 500 -9.01 16.61 8.52
N ASN A 501 -9.47 15.88 9.56
CA ASN A 501 -9.98 14.53 9.40
C ASN A 501 -11.39 14.54 8.77
N THR A 502 -11.41 14.67 7.45
CA THR A 502 -12.63 14.71 6.62
C THR A 502 -13.46 13.44 6.72
N ARG A 503 -12.87 12.28 7.07
CA ARG A 503 -13.61 11.02 7.25
C ARG A 503 -14.54 11.11 8.46
N SER A 504 -13.99 11.42 9.63
CA SER A 504 -14.78 11.57 10.87
C SER A 504 -15.88 12.62 10.71
N LEU A 505 -15.56 13.73 10.03
CA LEU A 505 -16.54 14.78 9.72
C LEU A 505 -17.64 14.30 8.76
N SER A 506 -17.27 13.59 7.69
CA SER A 506 -18.23 13.06 6.71
C SER A 506 -19.18 12.03 7.33
N ASP A 507 -18.68 11.19 8.23
CA ASP A 507 -19.50 10.19 8.93
C ASP A 507 -20.50 10.88 9.87
N LEU A 508 -20.05 11.88 10.64
CA LEU A 508 -20.95 12.70 11.45
C LEU A 508 -22.01 13.41 10.62
N MET A 509 -21.64 13.98 9.47
CA MET A 509 -22.58 14.63 8.56
C MET A 509 -23.63 13.65 8.00
N ARG A 510 -23.24 12.42 7.66
CA ARG A 510 -24.17 11.38 7.21
C ARG A 510 -25.15 10.97 8.31
N GLU A 511 -24.66 10.85 9.54
CA GLU A 511 -25.52 10.57 10.70
C GLU A 511 -26.50 11.73 10.95
N ALA A 512 -26.04 12.98 10.89
CA ALA A 512 -26.90 14.15 11.03
C ALA A 512 -27.96 14.24 9.91
N ASP A 513 -27.59 13.98 8.65
CA ASP A 513 -28.52 13.88 7.52
C ASP A 513 -29.57 12.79 7.76
N HIS A 514 -29.18 11.62 8.27
CA HIS A 514 -30.10 10.56 8.63
C HIS A 514 -31.13 11.04 9.67
N HIS A 515 -30.70 11.72 10.72
CA HIS A 515 -31.58 12.30 11.73
C HIS A 515 -32.51 13.38 11.15
N ALA A 516 -32.01 14.24 10.27
CA ALA A 516 -32.81 15.25 9.57
C ALA A 516 -33.94 14.60 8.74
N ARG A 517 -33.60 13.57 7.96
CA ARG A 517 -34.55 12.84 7.11
C ARG A 517 -35.59 12.08 7.94
N LEU A 518 -35.20 11.46 9.06
CA LEU A 518 -36.15 10.82 9.99
C LEU A 518 -37.18 11.83 10.52
N LYS A 519 -36.76 13.06 10.80
CA LYS A 519 -37.62 14.16 11.23
C LYS A 519 -38.34 14.86 10.07
N ARG A 520 -38.16 14.40 8.82
CA ARG A 520 -38.71 14.99 7.59
C ARG A 520 -38.35 16.46 7.43
N ARG A 521 -37.09 16.80 7.71
CA ARG A 521 -36.52 18.12 7.43
C ARG A 521 -35.88 18.13 6.04
N ASP A 522 -35.87 19.31 5.43
CA ASP A 522 -35.17 19.56 4.15
C ASP A 522 -33.76 20.13 4.35
N THR A 523 -33.36 20.39 5.61
CA THR A 523 -32.08 20.99 5.97
C THR A 523 -31.64 20.44 7.32
N SER A 524 -30.35 20.13 7.44
CA SER A 524 -29.72 19.70 8.70
C SER A 524 -29.27 20.91 9.51
N THR A 525 -29.62 20.96 10.79
CA THR A 525 -29.29 22.07 11.70
C THR A 525 -28.36 21.61 12.81
N ARG A 526 -28.01 22.52 13.74
CA ARG A 526 -27.29 22.18 14.98
C ARG A 526 -27.92 20.99 15.71
N VAL A 527 -29.26 20.93 15.76
CA VAL A 527 -30.01 19.91 16.50
C VAL A 527 -29.71 18.51 15.96
N GLU A 528 -29.68 18.34 14.64
CA GLU A 528 -29.43 17.05 14.02
C GLU A 528 -27.96 16.59 14.18
N VAL A 529 -27.01 17.53 14.22
CA VAL A 529 -25.60 17.23 14.52
C VAL A 529 -25.45 16.79 15.98
N GLU A 530 -26.13 17.45 16.91
CA GLU A 530 -26.14 17.09 18.34
C GLU A 530 -26.81 15.73 18.58
N ASP A 531 -27.91 15.43 17.88
CA ASP A 531 -28.57 14.13 17.93
C ASP A 531 -27.65 13.00 17.45
N ALA A 532 -26.91 13.23 16.35
CA ALA A 532 -25.94 12.27 15.82
C ALA A 532 -24.82 11.98 16.85
N LEU A 533 -24.24 13.02 17.45
CA LEU A 533 -23.23 12.88 18.49
C LEU A 533 -23.76 12.15 19.73
N ALA A 534 -24.96 12.50 20.20
CA ALA A 534 -25.60 11.84 21.34
C ALA A 534 -25.90 10.36 21.03
N ALA A 535 -26.32 10.04 19.81
CA ALA A 535 -26.54 8.67 19.36
C ALA A 535 -25.22 7.89 19.31
N ARG A 536 -24.13 8.49 18.82
CA ARG A 536 -22.78 7.90 18.82
C ARG A 536 -22.30 7.57 20.24
N VAL A 537 -22.38 8.52 21.16
CA VAL A 537 -22.05 8.31 22.58
C VAL A 537 -22.88 7.17 23.17
N ARG A 538 -24.19 7.12 22.89
CA ARG A 538 -25.07 6.04 23.37
C ARG A 538 -24.68 4.67 22.82
N ARG A 539 -24.27 4.56 21.55
CA ARG A 539 -23.81 3.29 20.96
C ARG A 539 -22.57 2.76 21.66
N CYS A 540 -21.70 3.65 22.13
CA CYS A 540 -20.41 3.31 22.74
C CYS A 540 -20.42 3.35 24.28
N SER A 541 -21.57 3.62 24.91
CA SER A 541 -21.64 3.90 26.36
C SER A 541 -21.58 2.67 27.26
N ARG A 542 -21.63 1.43 26.74
CA ARG A 542 -21.71 0.20 27.57
C ARG A 542 -20.59 0.11 28.60
N TYR A 543 -19.34 0.28 28.18
CA TYR A 543 -18.19 0.16 29.09
C TYR A 543 -18.08 1.35 30.05
N PRO A 544 -18.14 2.63 29.61
CA PRO A 544 -18.20 3.78 30.51
C PRO A 544 -19.32 3.68 31.55
N THR A 545 -20.51 3.22 31.13
CA THR A 545 -21.65 3.04 32.03
C THR A 545 -21.36 2.00 33.11
N ARG A 546 -20.76 0.85 32.76
CA ARG A 546 -20.38 -0.17 33.74
C ARG A 546 -19.33 0.31 34.73
N VAL A 547 -18.34 1.07 34.27
CA VAL A 547 -17.32 1.66 35.15
C VAL A 547 -18.01 2.60 36.15
N ARG A 548 -18.90 3.47 35.69
CA ARG A 548 -19.65 4.38 36.56
C ARG A 548 -20.58 3.65 37.52
N GLU A 549 -21.31 2.62 37.05
CA GLU A 549 -22.17 1.78 37.90
C GLU A 549 -21.38 1.13 39.04
N SER A 550 -20.21 0.56 38.73
CA SER A 550 -19.29 -0.03 39.73
C SER A 550 -18.81 0.99 40.77
N ILE A 551 -18.68 2.27 40.40
CA ILE A 551 -18.32 3.33 41.35
C ILE A 551 -19.53 3.77 42.19
N LEU A 552 -20.73 3.76 41.61
CA LEU A 552 -21.97 4.18 42.29
C LEU A 552 -22.47 3.13 43.27
N ASP A 553 -22.33 1.84 42.97
CA ASP A 553 -22.73 0.74 43.84
C ASP A 553 -21.70 0.43 44.95
N GLY A 554 -20.53 1.06 44.90
CA GLY A 554 -19.47 0.95 45.89
C GLY A 554 -18.49 -0.22 45.67
N THR A 555 -18.60 -0.94 44.54
CA THR A 555 -17.63 -1.97 44.14
C THR A 555 -16.25 -1.35 43.90
N THR A 556 -16.22 -0.19 43.22
CA THR A 556 -15.04 0.65 43.02
C THR A 556 -15.10 1.85 43.95
N LEU A 557 -14.10 1.99 44.82
CA LEU A 557 -14.11 2.94 45.92
C LEU A 557 -13.55 4.30 45.49
N ILE A 558 -14.42 5.18 44.99
CA ILE A 558 -14.12 6.58 44.71
C ILE A 558 -14.99 7.48 45.59
N SER A 559 -14.38 8.38 46.35
CA SER A 559 -15.08 9.40 47.14
C SER A 559 -15.23 10.68 46.34
N THR A 560 -16.40 11.33 46.42
CA THR A 560 -16.67 12.66 45.83
C THR A 560 -16.99 13.71 46.91
N ASP A 561 -16.89 13.31 48.18
CA ASP A 561 -17.22 14.09 49.36
C ASP A 561 -16.26 13.78 50.51
N GLY A 562 -16.24 14.66 51.51
CA GLY A 562 -15.33 14.55 52.65
C GLY A 562 -13.87 14.90 52.30
N GLU A 563 -12.98 14.58 53.23
CA GLU A 563 -11.56 14.90 53.15
C GLU A 563 -10.70 13.76 53.72
N ARG A 564 -9.52 13.53 53.15
CA ARG A 564 -8.60 12.48 53.62
C ARG A 564 -7.14 12.79 53.32
N ALA A 565 -6.26 12.56 54.30
CA ALA A 565 -4.83 12.69 54.10
C ALA A 565 -4.28 11.52 53.28
N GLY A 566 -3.39 11.81 52.33
CA GLY A 566 -2.75 10.80 51.50
C GLY A 566 -3.67 10.09 50.50
N GLN A 567 -4.84 10.65 50.20
CA GLN A 567 -5.77 10.11 49.20
C GLN A 567 -6.23 11.21 48.25
N ILE A 568 -6.22 10.93 46.94
CA ILE A 568 -6.65 11.87 45.91
C ILE A 568 -7.34 11.15 44.75
N ASN A 569 -8.25 11.85 44.07
CA ASN A 569 -8.84 11.37 42.82
C ASN A 569 -7.97 11.82 41.63
N GLY A 570 -7.20 10.90 41.07
CA GLY A 570 -6.58 11.07 39.75
C GLY A 570 -7.60 10.85 38.63
N LEU A 571 -7.23 11.20 37.40
CA LEU A 571 -8.07 11.01 36.22
C LEU A 571 -7.30 10.25 35.13
N VAL A 572 -7.94 9.21 34.60
CA VAL A 572 -7.42 8.44 33.46
C VAL A 572 -8.32 8.61 32.25
N VAL A 573 -7.78 8.32 31.08
CA VAL A 573 -8.51 8.24 29.81
C VAL A 573 -8.32 6.85 29.23
N VAL A 574 -9.41 6.28 28.73
CA VAL A 574 -9.43 4.98 28.08
C VAL A 574 -9.93 5.17 26.66
N GLU A 575 -9.19 4.61 25.69
CA GLU A 575 -9.59 4.58 24.29
C GLU A 575 -10.02 3.17 23.89
N LEU A 576 -11.23 3.03 23.36
CA LEU A 576 -11.79 1.76 22.88
C LEU A 576 -12.42 1.98 21.50
N ALA A 577 -11.87 1.33 20.49
CA ALA A 577 -12.36 1.39 19.11
C ALA A 577 -12.53 2.83 18.57
N GLY A 578 -11.58 3.72 18.91
CA GLY A 578 -11.60 5.12 18.49
C GLY A 578 -12.51 6.04 19.30
N GLU A 579 -13.17 5.53 20.34
CA GLU A 579 -13.91 6.35 21.32
C GLU A 579 -13.11 6.50 22.61
N ARG A 580 -13.08 7.71 23.14
CA ARG A 580 -12.40 8.03 24.39
C ARG A 580 -13.40 8.35 25.49
N PHE A 581 -13.12 7.89 26.69
CA PHE A 581 -13.84 8.34 27.89
C PHE A 581 -12.88 8.39 29.06
N GLY A 582 -13.14 9.31 30.00
CA GLY A 582 -12.39 9.39 31.24
C GLY A 582 -13.16 8.82 32.42
N HIS A 583 -12.44 8.47 33.48
CA HIS A 583 -13.02 8.18 34.77
C HIS A 583 -12.01 8.47 35.90
N PRO A 584 -12.48 8.73 37.12
CA PRO A 584 -11.58 8.90 38.26
C PRO A 584 -10.96 7.57 38.69
N VAL A 585 -9.75 7.68 39.24
CA VAL A 585 -9.03 6.61 39.92
C VAL A 585 -8.59 7.12 41.28
N ARG A 586 -8.63 6.27 42.30
CA ARG A 586 -8.17 6.63 43.63
C ARG A 586 -6.67 6.36 43.71
N ILE A 587 -5.90 7.40 43.99
CA ILE A 587 -4.46 7.29 44.23
C ILE A 587 -4.22 7.50 45.73
N THR A 588 -3.46 6.62 46.35
CA THR A 588 -3.09 6.73 47.77
C THR A 588 -1.59 6.78 47.94
N ALA A 589 -1.17 7.53 48.96
CA ALA A 589 0.20 7.64 49.41
C ALA A 589 0.28 7.30 50.90
N THR A 590 1.27 6.50 51.29
CA THR A 590 1.65 6.36 52.70
C THR A 590 3.07 6.82 52.92
N VAL A 591 3.32 7.39 54.10
CA VAL A 591 4.62 7.95 54.47
C VAL A 591 5.03 7.43 55.84
N ARG A 592 6.30 7.05 55.95
CA ARG A 592 6.95 6.61 57.19
C ARG A 592 8.41 7.07 57.21
N MET A 593 9.06 6.96 58.36
CA MET A 593 10.51 7.19 58.48
C MET A 593 11.27 6.12 57.68
N GLY A 594 12.29 6.52 56.91
CA GLY A 594 13.06 5.59 56.07
C GLY A 594 14.30 6.21 55.42
N GLU A 595 14.83 5.55 54.39
CA GLU A 595 16.14 5.87 53.79
C GLU A 595 16.12 6.82 52.59
N GLY A 596 14.94 7.27 52.14
CA GLY A 596 14.78 8.19 51.01
C GLY A 596 14.01 7.60 49.83
N ASP A 597 13.48 6.38 49.95
CA ASP A 597 12.84 5.67 48.85
C ASP A 597 11.36 6.00 48.71
N VAL A 598 10.95 6.32 47.48
CA VAL A 598 9.54 6.36 47.06
C VAL A 598 9.27 5.12 46.21
N VAL A 599 8.47 4.22 46.76
CA VAL A 599 8.06 2.97 46.11
C VAL A 599 6.76 3.22 45.35
N ASP A 600 6.76 2.89 44.08
CA ASP A 600 5.57 2.85 43.24
C ASP A 600 5.15 1.39 43.08
N ILE A 601 3.98 1.05 43.62
CA ILE A 601 3.48 -0.32 43.65
C ILE A 601 3.19 -0.83 42.24
N GLU A 602 2.73 0.02 41.33
CA GLU A 602 2.48 -0.34 39.92
C GLU A 602 3.79 -0.73 39.23
N ARG A 603 4.88 0.02 39.46
CA ARG A 603 6.20 -0.34 38.94
C ARG A 603 6.73 -1.65 39.53
N GLU A 604 6.66 -1.83 40.84
CA GLU A 604 7.15 -3.07 41.49
C GLU A 604 6.34 -4.32 41.10
N THR A 605 5.12 -4.14 40.61
CA THR A 605 4.24 -5.22 40.13
C THR A 605 4.20 -5.37 38.61
N GLU A 606 5.08 -4.66 37.89
CA GLU A 606 5.16 -4.66 36.42
C GLU A 606 3.85 -4.22 35.72
N LEU A 607 2.99 -3.49 36.43
CA LEU A 607 1.82 -2.83 35.87
C LEU A 607 2.14 -1.40 35.39
N GLY A 608 3.19 -0.78 35.92
CA GLY A 608 3.64 0.56 35.54
C GLY A 608 4.56 0.54 34.32
N GLY A 609 4.22 1.37 33.34
CA GLY A 609 5.01 1.59 32.13
C GLY A 609 6.25 2.47 32.33
N ALA A 610 7.02 2.69 31.26
CA ALA A 610 8.30 3.40 31.32
C ALA A 610 8.14 4.90 31.57
N ILE A 611 7.12 5.53 30.97
CA ILE A 611 6.85 6.97 31.15
C ILE A 611 6.28 7.20 32.54
N HIS A 612 5.42 6.29 33.00
CA HIS A 612 4.91 6.29 34.38
C HIS A 612 6.04 6.22 35.41
N SER A 613 6.94 5.24 35.28
CA SER A 613 8.10 5.07 36.17
C SER A 613 8.99 6.31 36.21
N LYS A 614 9.17 6.99 35.08
CA LYS A 614 9.91 8.27 35.00
C LYS A 614 9.21 9.36 35.82
N GLY A 615 7.87 9.43 35.79
CA GLY A 615 7.06 10.35 36.58
C GLY A 615 7.35 10.21 38.08
N VAL A 616 7.37 8.99 38.62
CA VAL A 616 7.64 8.75 40.04
C VAL A 616 9.06 9.17 40.43
N LEU A 617 10.06 8.92 39.58
CA LEU A 617 11.43 9.37 39.83
C LEU A 617 11.53 10.91 39.91
N ILE A 618 10.73 11.62 39.12
CA ILE A 618 10.63 13.09 39.19
C ILE A 618 10.10 13.53 40.56
N LEU A 619 9.15 12.81 41.15
CA LEU A 619 8.60 13.15 42.48
C LEU A 619 9.66 13.05 43.58
N SER A 620 10.44 11.97 43.57
CA SER A 620 11.57 11.78 44.49
C SER A 620 12.60 12.89 44.35
N ALA A 621 12.94 13.25 43.11
CA ALA A 621 13.87 14.34 42.82
C ALA A 621 13.34 15.69 43.29
N PHE A 622 12.04 15.98 43.09
CA PHE A 622 11.40 17.20 43.58
C PHE A 622 11.49 17.31 45.11
N LEU A 623 11.11 16.25 45.85
CA LEU A 623 11.16 16.26 47.31
C LEU A 623 12.58 16.49 47.84
N ALA A 624 13.55 15.78 47.27
CA ALA A 624 14.94 15.91 47.65
C ALA A 624 15.47 17.33 47.36
N ALA A 625 15.21 17.83 46.16
CA ALA A 625 15.67 19.14 45.71
C ALA A 625 14.99 20.29 46.46
N ARG A 626 13.73 20.14 46.88
CA ARG A 626 12.99 21.24 47.53
C ARG A 626 13.19 21.28 49.04
N TYR A 627 13.20 20.12 49.72
CA TYR A 627 13.16 20.07 51.18
C TYR A 627 14.39 19.41 51.83
N ALA A 628 15.26 18.75 51.05
CA ALA A 628 16.38 17.98 51.57
C ALA A 628 17.74 18.37 50.96
N ARG A 629 17.91 19.64 50.51
CA ARG A 629 19.17 20.12 49.91
C ARG A 629 20.41 19.97 50.80
N HIS A 630 20.22 20.10 52.10
CA HIS A 630 21.31 20.13 53.10
C HIS A 630 21.20 19.01 54.14
N GLN A 631 20.34 18.02 53.91
CA GLN A 631 20.11 16.90 54.83
C GLN A 631 19.62 15.66 54.05
N PRO A 632 19.88 14.43 54.52
CA PRO A 632 19.34 13.24 53.87
C PRO A 632 17.81 13.23 53.91
N LEU A 633 17.17 12.84 52.80
CA LEU A 633 15.72 12.62 52.76
C LEU A 633 15.37 11.40 53.63
N SER A 634 14.90 11.63 54.86
CA SER A 634 14.65 10.56 55.85
C SER A 634 13.23 10.01 55.80
N LEU A 635 12.78 9.74 54.57
CA LEU A 635 11.42 9.37 54.21
C LEU A 635 11.43 7.99 53.55
N SER A 636 10.45 7.15 53.84
CA SER A 636 10.03 6.10 52.93
C SER A 636 8.55 6.27 52.63
N ALA A 637 8.20 6.22 51.35
CA ALA A 637 6.83 6.37 50.91
C ALA A 637 6.41 5.23 49.97
N SER A 638 5.11 4.96 49.92
CA SER A 638 4.51 4.08 48.91
C SER A 638 3.37 4.79 48.21
N LEU A 639 3.30 4.67 46.88
CA LEU A 639 2.21 5.15 46.03
C LEU A 639 1.50 3.95 45.40
N VAL A 640 0.17 4.03 45.27
CA VAL A 640 -0.62 3.01 44.58
C VAL A 640 -1.85 3.61 43.91
N PHE A 641 -2.19 3.09 42.74
CA PHE A 641 -3.48 3.23 42.07
C PHE A 641 -4.42 2.15 42.59
N GLU A 642 -5.29 2.56 43.50
CA GLU A 642 -6.20 1.66 44.18
C GLU A 642 -7.19 1.02 43.20
N GLN A 643 -7.33 -0.30 43.30
CA GLN A 643 -8.20 -1.12 42.44
C GLN A 643 -7.87 -0.99 40.94
N SER A 644 -6.60 -0.66 40.59
CA SER A 644 -6.08 -0.78 39.23
C SER A 644 -5.54 -2.20 38.98
N TYR A 645 -6.05 -2.85 37.93
CA TYR A 645 -5.65 -4.21 37.54
C TYR A 645 -5.13 -4.28 36.08
N ALA A 646 -5.06 -3.14 35.41
CA ALA A 646 -4.58 -3.02 34.04
C ALA A 646 -3.26 -2.22 34.03
N PRO A 647 -2.45 -2.34 32.97
CA PRO A 647 -1.26 -1.52 32.83
C PRO A 647 -1.55 -0.02 32.92
N VAL A 648 -0.70 0.71 33.63
CA VAL A 648 -0.75 2.17 33.79
C VAL A 648 0.43 2.79 33.04
N GLU A 649 0.16 3.71 32.12
CA GLU A 649 1.18 4.36 31.30
C GLU A 649 0.93 5.87 31.19
N GLY A 650 2.01 6.62 30.95
CA GLY A 650 2.01 8.08 30.86
C GLY A 650 2.29 8.78 32.20
N ASP A 651 2.49 10.10 32.15
CA ASP A 651 2.91 10.93 33.28
C ASP A 651 1.80 11.87 33.81
N SER A 652 0.58 11.77 33.26
CA SER A 652 -0.53 12.68 33.56
C SER A 652 -1.13 12.56 34.97
N ALA A 653 -0.64 11.63 35.78
CA ALA A 653 -1.00 11.42 37.18
C ALA A 653 0.08 11.90 38.17
N SER A 654 1.25 12.30 37.69
CA SER A 654 2.39 12.65 38.56
C SER A 654 2.10 13.85 39.46
N LEU A 655 1.30 14.83 39.01
CA LEU A 655 0.82 15.91 39.87
C LEU A 655 -0.08 15.39 41.01
N ALA A 656 -0.95 14.42 40.71
CA ALA A 656 -1.87 13.83 41.69
C ALA A 656 -1.09 13.04 42.75
N GLU A 657 -0.16 12.19 42.32
CA GLU A 657 0.74 11.42 43.18
C GLU A 657 1.56 12.33 44.10
N LEU A 658 2.12 13.41 43.56
CA LEU A 658 2.87 14.37 44.35
C LEU A 658 1.99 15.05 45.42
N CYS A 659 0.77 15.44 45.06
CA CYS A 659 -0.18 16.02 46.01
C CYS A 659 -0.56 15.01 47.11
N ALA A 660 -0.83 13.75 46.75
CA ALA A 660 -1.10 12.69 47.71
C ALA A 660 0.09 12.47 48.64
N LEU A 661 1.31 12.48 48.12
CA LEU A 661 2.54 12.30 48.89
C LEU A 661 2.77 13.45 49.87
N LEU A 662 2.61 14.71 49.44
CA LEU A 662 2.71 15.89 50.30
C LEU A 662 1.61 15.90 51.38
N SER A 663 0.40 15.48 51.03
CA SER A 663 -0.72 15.31 51.97
C SER A 663 -0.44 14.22 53.01
N ALA A 664 0.06 13.06 52.59
CA ALA A 664 0.44 11.96 53.48
C ALA A 664 1.57 12.36 54.43
N LEU A 665 2.56 13.11 53.93
CA LEU A 665 3.68 13.61 54.73
C LEU A 665 3.22 14.63 55.78
N THR A 666 2.34 15.55 55.42
CA THR A 666 1.91 16.64 56.30
C THR A 666 0.68 16.32 57.14
N GLN A 667 -0.02 15.23 56.86
CA GLN A 667 -1.35 14.91 57.42
C GLN A 667 -2.38 16.03 57.20
N ILE A 668 -2.19 16.88 56.18
CA ILE A 668 -3.21 17.85 55.75
C ILE A 668 -4.15 17.11 54.79
N PRO A 669 -5.46 17.03 55.09
CA PRO A 669 -6.38 16.26 54.27
C PRO A 669 -6.67 16.96 52.94
N ILE A 670 -6.81 16.16 51.87
CA ILE A 670 -7.27 16.61 50.56
C ILE A 670 -8.78 16.42 50.48
N GLN A 671 -9.48 17.43 49.97
CA GLN A 671 -10.93 17.40 49.77
C GLN A 671 -11.28 16.50 48.58
N GLN A 672 -12.08 15.46 48.81
CA GLN A 672 -12.38 14.44 47.79
C GLN A 672 -13.43 14.87 46.77
N ARG A 673 -14.02 16.05 46.94
CA ARG A 673 -14.86 16.71 45.92
C ARG A 673 -14.09 17.16 44.68
N PHE A 674 -12.77 17.17 44.76
CA PHE A 674 -11.90 17.48 43.64
C PHE A 674 -11.32 16.22 43.03
N ALA A 675 -11.18 16.24 41.70
CA ALA A 675 -10.25 15.39 40.98
C ALA A 675 -9.15 16.23 40.35
N ILE A 676 -8.04 15.59 39.98
CA ILE A 676 -6.88 16.27 39.41
C ILE A 676 -6.26 15.46 38.28
N THR A 677 -5.71 16.17 37.30
CA THR A 677 -4.80 15.62 36.30
C THR A 677 -3.72 16.63 35.99
N GLY A 678 -2.55 16.15 35.59
CA GLY A 678 -1.42 16.99 35.25
C GLY A 678 -0.11 16.20 35.36
N SER A 679 0.82 16.51 34.46
CA SER A 679 2.21 16.10 34.66
C SER A 679 2.95 17.18 35.46
N VAL A 680 4.02 16.83 36.16
CA VAL A 680 4.85 17.76 36.93
C VAL A 680 6.32 17.51 36.65
N ASN A 681 7.12 18.57 36.56
CA ASN A 681 8.57 18.47 36.44
C ASN A 681 9.29 18.50 37.80
N GLN A 682 10.62 18.36 37.79
CA GLN A 682 11.45 18.33 39.01
C GLN A 682 11.42 19.64 39.83
N PHE A 683 10.92 20.73 39.25
CA PHE A 683 10.79 22.03 39.92
C PHE A 683 9.38 22.28 40.47
N GLY A 684 8.44 21.36 40.23
CA GLY A 684 7.05 21.51 40.66
C GLY A 684 6.17 22.30 39.70
N GLU A 685 6.63 22.56 38.47
CA GLU A 685 5.85 23.21 37.42
C GLU A 685 4.93 22.18 36.74
N VAL A 686 3.67 22.56 36.55
CA VAL A 686 2.63 21.70 35.99
C VAL A 686 2.64 21.75 34.47
N GLN A 687 2.57 20.58 33.83
CA GLN A 687 2.72 20.37 32.40
C GLN A 687 1.44 19.86 31.74
N VAL A 688 1.34 20.09 30.43
CA VAL A 688 0.20 19.68 29.60
C VAL A 688 -0.01 18.17 29.60
N ILE A 689 -1.26 17.75 29.41
CA ILE A 689 -1.67 16.35 29.35
C ILE A 689 -2.62 16.13 28.16
N GLY A 690 -2.70 14.89 27.67
CA GLY A 690 -3.71 14.48 26.68
C GLY A 690 -5.06 14.11 27.31
N GLY A 691 -6.13 14.19 26.50
CA GLY A 691 -7.49 13.78 26.88
C GLY A 691 -8.12 14.58 28.02
N VAL A 692 -7.82 15.89 28.12
CA VAL A 692 -8.29 16.75 29.22
C VAL A 692 -9.82 16.82 29.27
N ASN A 693 -10.49 16.83 28.12
CA ASN A 693 -11.95 16.95 28.03
C ASN A 693 -12.62 15.71 28.63
N GLU A 694 -12.21 14.53 28.18
CA GLU A 694 -12.74 13.24 28.60
C GLU A 694 -12.50 12.99 30.10
N LYS A 695 -11.34 13.40 30.60
CA LYS A 695 -10.99 13.34 32.03
C LYS A 695 -11.93 14.19 32.89
N ILE A 696 -12.16 15.44 32.50
CA ILE A 696 -13.08 16.34 33.21
C ILE A 696 -14.52 15.79 33.15
N GLU A 697 -14.96 15.41 31.95
CA GLU A 697 -16.30 14.89 31.69
C GLU A 697 -16.58 13.60 32.47
N GLY A 698 -15.59 12.72 32.60
CA GLY A 698 -15.69 11.49 33.39
C GLY A 698 -15.94 11.72 34.88
N PHE A 699 -15.24 12.69 35.48
CA PHE A 699 -15.48 13.06 36.88
C PHE A 699 -16.81 13.79 37.05
N PHE A 700 -17.12 14.71 36.14
CA PHE A 700 -18.42 15.40 36.10
C PHE A 700 -19.58 14.41 36.04
N ASP A 701 -19.50 13.39 35.19
CA ASP A 701 -20.53 12.37 35.03
C ASP A 701 -20.77 11.57 36.32
N LEU A 702 -19.71 11.30 37.10
CA LEU A 702 -19.84 10.67 38.42
C LEU A 702 -20.48 11.61 39.44
N CYS A 703 -20.00 12.85 39.56
CA CYS A 703 -20.53 13.85 40.48
C CYS A 703 -22.00 14.18 40.17
N SER A 704 -22.35 14.29 38.89
CA SER A 704 -23.72 14.50 38.41
C SER A 704 -24.63 13.35 38.82
N ALA A 705 -24.18 12.09 38.67
CA ALA A 705 -24.94 10.92 39.10
C ALA A 705 -25.13 10.85 40.62
N ARG A 706 -24.20 11.40 41.42
CA ARG A 706 -24.30 11.51 42.89
C ARG A 706 -25.03 12.78 43.36
N GLY A 707 -25.29 13.72 42.46
CA GLY A 707 -25.91 15.02 42.74
C GLY A 707 -24.88 16.14 42.89
N LEU A 708 -24.88 17.10 41.96
CA LEU A 708 -24.04 18.30 42.04
C LEU A 708 -24.55 19.26 43.12
N ASP A 709 -23.64 19.67 44.00
CA ASP A 709 -23.89 20.56 45.14
C ASP A 709 -23.19 21.94 45.00
N GLY A 710 -22.48 22.17 43.90
CA GLY A 710 -21.66 23.39 43.69
C GLY A 710 -20.28 23.36 44.33
N SER A 711 -19.89 22.29 45.02
CA SER A 711 -18.56 22.18 45.62
C SER A 711 -17.58 21.37 44.76
N HIS A 712 -18.11 20.53 43.86
CA HIS A 712 -17.33 19.63 43.02
C HIS A 712 -16.51 20.36 41.95
N GLY A 713 -15.33 19.83 41.62
CA GLY A 713 -14.54 20.39 40.54
C GLY A 713 -13.31 19.57 40.12
N VAL A 714 -12.60 20.06 39.11
CA VAL A 714 -11.38 19.43 38.58
C VAL A 714 -10.23 20.42 38.53
N VAL A 715 -9.06 20.00 38.99
CA VAL A 715 -7.80 20.73 38.87
C VAL A 715 -7.05 20.24 37.63
N ILE A 716 -6.68 21.16 36.75
CA ILE A 716 -5.98 20.87 35.48
C ILE A 716 -4.76 21.79 35.28
N PRO A 717 -3.82 21.42 34.39
CA PRO A 717 -2.74 22.30 34.01
C PRO A 717 -3.28 23.58 33.34
N ALA A 718 -2.73 24.75 33.70
CA ALA A 718 -3.06 26.02 33.05
C ALA A 718 -2.73 25.99 31.54
N ALA A 719 -1.66 25.29 31.16
CA ALA A 719 -1.29 25.06 29.76
C ALA A 719 -2.35 24.24 28.99
N SER A 720 -3.21 23.49 29.68
CA SER A 720 -4.26 22.67 29.06
C SER A 720 -5.55 23.46 28.76
N VAL A 721 -5.68 24.71 29.21
CA VAL A 721 -6.90 25.53 28.99
C VAL A 721 -7.21 25.71 27.50
N ARG A 722 -6.19 25.84 26.64
CA ARG A 722 -6.38 25.93 25.18
C ARG A 722 -7.01 24.68 24.55
N HIS A 723 -6.88 23.53 25.20
CA HIS A 723 -7.38 22.23 24.72
C HIS A 723 -8.84 21.97 25.14
N LEU A 724 -9.46 22.89 25.90
CA LEU A 724 -10.83 22.75 26.38
C LEU A 724 -11.86 22.95 25.27
N MET A 725 -12.59 21.88 25.00
CA MET A 725 -13.75 21.79 24.11
C MET A 725 -14.81 20.90 24.78
N LEU A 726 -15.13 21.22 26.04
CA LEU A 726 -16.01 20.42 26.90
C LEU A 726 -17.42 20.29 26.33
N ARG A 727 -18.12 19.22 26.70
CA ARG A 727 -19.55 19.07 26.43
C ARG A 727 -20.36 20.22 27.05
N GLU A 728 -21.47 20.55 26.39
CA GLU A 728 -22.32 21.68 26.74
C GLU A 728 -22.90 21.55 28.17
N ASP A 729 -23.22 20.34 28.61
CA ASP A 729 -23.75 20.06 29.95
C ASP A 729 -22.75 20.44 31.06
N VAL A 730 -21.46 20.22 30.84
CA VAL A 730 -20.38 20.63 31.76
C VAL A 730 -20.25 22.15 31.78
N VAL A 731 -20.24 22.80 30.61
CA VAL A 731 -20.15 24.26 30.50
C VAL A 731 -21.33 24.95 31.19
N GLN A 732 -22.54 24.43 30.99
CA GLN A 732 -23.74 24.94 31.65
C GLN A 732 -23.71 24.74 33.17
N ALA A 733 -23.22 23.60 33.66
CA ALA A 733 -23.04 23.37 35.08
C ALA A 733 -22.03 24.35 35.70
N ALA A 734 -20.93 24.66 35.00
CA ALA A 734 -19.97 25.65 35.43
C ALA A 734 -20.54 27.07 35.41
N ALA A 735 -21.28 27.45 34.37
CA ALA A 735 -21.97 28.74 34.29
C ALA A 735 -22.99 28.93 35.43
N ALA A 736 -23.66 27.85 35.84
CA ALA A 736 -24.59 27.84 36.96
C ALA A 736 -23.91 27.75 38.35
N GLY A 737 -22.57 27.70 38.41
CA GLY A 737 -21.82 27.56 39.66
C GLY A 737 -22.01 26.21 40.37
N ARG A 738 -22.37 25.15 39.62
CA ARG A 738 -22.60 23.80 40.15
C ARG A 738 -21.38 22.88 40.05
N PHE A 739 -20.39 23.26 39.24
CA PHE A 739 -19.17 22.51 39.01
C PHE A 739 -18.04 23.47 38.65
N HIS A 740 -16.81 23.21 39.09
CA HIS A 740 -15.70 24.15 38.94
C HIS A 740 -14.47 23.53 38.27
N ILE A 741 -13.76 24.31 37.46
CA ILE A 741 -12.50 23.89 36.84
C ILE A 741 -11.43 24.88 37.25
N HIS A 742 -10.38 24.38 37.88
CA HIS A 742 -9.26 25.20 38.37
C HIS A 742 -8.02 24.94 37.52
N ALA A 743 -7.47 25.99 36.94
CA ALA A 743 -6.22 25.95 36.21
C ALA A 743 -5.05 26.28 37.15
N VAL A 744 -4.03 25.42 37.17
CA VAL A 744 -2.84 25.60 38.01
C VAL A 744 -1.56 25.47 37.20
N SER A 745 -0.55 26.24 37.58
CA SER A 745 0.78 26.26 36.97
C SER A 745 1.83 25.58 37.84
N THR A 746 1.57 25.41 39.14
CA THR A 746 2.50 24.78 40.10
C THR A 746 1.80 23.80 41.02
N VAL A 747 2.57 22.88 41.61
CA VAL A 747 2.08 21.98 42.67
C VAL A 747 1.59 22.74 43.91
N ASP A 748 2.17 23.91 44.18
CA ASP A 748 1.78 24.77 45.30
C ASP A 748 0.35 25.33 45.13
N GLU A 749 0.03 25.78 43.92
CA GLU A 749 -1.33 26.21 43.55
C GLU A 749 -2.30 25.02 43.63
N ALA A 750 -1.92 23.85 43.11
CA ALA A 750 -2.73 22.64 43.18
C ALA A 750 -3.09 22.27 44.62
N MET A 751 -2.08 22.22 45.50
CA MET A 751 -2.30 21.91 46.92
C MET A 751 -3.15 22.97 47.63
N THR A 752 -3.00 24.24 47.26
CA THR A 752 -3.82 25.33 47.81
C THR A 752 -5.30 25.12 47.46
N VAL A 753 -5.62 24.75 46.21
CA VAL A 753 -6.99 24.43 45.79
C VAL A 753 -7.52 23.18 46.50
N LEU A 754 -6.72 22.12 46.56
CA LEU A 754 -7.14 20.80 47.08
C LEU A 754 -7.35 20.77 48.61
N THR A 755 -6.64 21.64 49.35
CA THR A 755 -6.63 21.62 50.83
C THR A 755 -7.20 22.90 51.45
N GLY A 756 -7.23 24.02 50.72
CA GLY A 756 -7.55 25.34 51.26
C GLY A 756 -6.43 25.97 52.10
N VAL A 757 -5.25 25.34 52.18
CA VAL A 757 -4.08 25.82 52.93
C VAL A 757 -3.10 26.49 51.98
N GLU A 758 -2.67 27.72 52.28
CA GLU A 758 -1.68 28.41 51.46
C GLU A 758 -0.34 27.64 51.46
N ALA A 759 0.25 27.49 50.27
CA ALA A 759 1.49 26.74 50.11
C ALA A 759 2.67 27.34 50.89
N GLY A 760 2.81 28.67 50.85
CA GLY A 760 3.90 29.41 51.49
C GLY A 760 5.22 29.32 50.73
N GLU A 761 5.83 30.46 50.41
CA GLU A 761 7.11 30.52 49.72
C GLU A 761 8.25 30.93 50.67
N PRO A 762 9.46 30.36 50.51
CA PRO A 762 10.61 30.83 51.24
C PRO A 762 10.96 32.28 50.85
N ASP A 763 11.24 33.11 51.85
CA ASP A 763 11.77 34.45 51.60
C ASP A 763 13.23 34.43 51.10
N ALA A 764 13.83 35.59 50.84
CA ALA A 764 15.23 35.71 50.40
C ALA A 764 16.26 35.11 51.38
N LYS A 765 15.87 34.81 52.62
CA LYS A 765 16.70 34.16 53.65
C LYS A 765 16.38 32.67 53.79
N GLY A 766 15.48 32.13 52.95
CA GLY A 766 15.05 30.73 52.98
C GLY A 766 14.00 30.44 54.06
N VAL A 767 13.41 31.45 54.71
CA VAL A 767 12.44 31.26 55.79
C VAL A 767 11.05 31.08 55.19
N ILE A 768 10.43 29.93 55.45
CA ILE A 768 9.07 29.61 54.99
C ILE A 768 8.05 30.09 56.06
N PRO A 769 7.00 30.85 55.68
CA PRO A 769 5.99 31.36 56.61
C PRO A 769 5.31 30.26 57.43
N LYS A 770 5.17 30.46 58.74
CA LYS A 770 4.49 29.50 59.62
C LYS A 770 3.02 29.32 59.25
N GLY A 771 2.50 28.12 59.47
CA GLY A 771 1.09 27.79 59.17
C GLY A 771 0.80 27.49 57.70
N THR A 772 1.82 27.49 56.84
CA THR A 772 1.71 27.12 55.42
C THR A 772 2.07 25.65 55.18
N LEU A 773 1.67 25.12 54.04
CA LEU A 773 1.96 23.74 53.64
C LEU A 773 3.46 23.45 53.61
N ASN A 774 4.25 24.27 52.91
CA ASN A 774 5.69 24.07 52.72
C ASN A 774 6.45 24.17 54.04
N HIS A 775 5.99 25.01 54.97
CA HIS A 775 6.55 25.06 56.31
C HIS A 775 6.32 23.73 57.03
N LYS A 776 5.09 23.19 56.98
CA LYS A 776 4.75 21.91 57.61
C LYS A 776 5.53 20.74 57.01
N VAL A 777 5.70 20.70 55.68
CA VAL A 777 6.54 19.71 54.99
C VAL A 777 7.97 19.75 55.53
N ALA A 778 8.59 20.93 55.56
CA ALA A 778 9.96 21.11 56.03
C ALA A 778 10.11 20.71 57.51
N THR A 779 9.13 21.05 58.35
CA THR A 779 9.12 20.67 59.77
C THR A 779 9.07 19.16 59.97
N VAL A 780 8.11 18.47 59.32
CA VAL A 780 7.96 17.01 59.48
C VAL A 780 9.21 16.28 58.98
N LEU A 781 9.79 16.70 57.86
CA LEU A 781 11.03 16.09 57.36
C LEU A 781 12.21 16.30 58.32
N ALA A 782 12.36 17.50 58.88
CA ALA A 782 13.40 17.77 59.88
C ALA A 782 13.21 16.92 61.15
N GLU A 783 11.96 16.74 61.60
CA GLU A 783 11.62 15.85 62.73
C GLU A 783 11.95 14.39 62.43
N MET A 784 11.64 13.90 61.22
CA MET A 784 11.99 12.54 60.77
C MET A 784 13.51 12.35 60.71
N THR A 785 14.26 13.33 60.19
CA THR A 785 15.72 13.30 60.15
C THR A 785 16.30 13.26 61.58
N ALA A 786 15.79 14.09 62.48
CA ALA A 786 16.23 14.10 63.88
C ALA A 786 15.93 12.78 64.59
N ALA A 787 14.74 12.21 64.39
CA ALA A 787 14.34 10.91 64.94
C ALA A 787 15.24 9.77 64.43
N ARG A 788 15.60 9.79 63.13
CA ARG A 788 16.52 8.81 62.54
C ARG A 788 17.91 8.89 63.15
N HIS A 789 18.46 10.10 63.33
CA HIS A 789 19.76 10.29 63.99
C HIS A 789 19.72 9.75 65.43
N ALA A 790 18.67 10.07 66.19
CA ALA A 790 18.51 9.55 67.56
C ALA A 790 18.42 8.02 67.61
N TYR A 791 17.80 7.38 66.61
CA TYR A 791 17.71 5.93 66.51
C TYR A 791 19.06 5.28 66.17
N ALA A 792 19.81 5.87 65.22
CA ALA A 792 21.15 5.40 64.84
C ALA A 792 22.18 5.54 65.99
N ASP A 793 22.11 6.64 66.76
CA ASP A 793 22.97 6.86 67.93
C ASP A 793 22.63 5.88 69.08
N GLY A 794 21.37 5.46 69.19
CA GLY A 794 20.90 4.45 70.14
C GLY A 794 21.43 3.04 69.86
N GLU A 795 21.52 2.62 68.60
CA GLU A 795 22.12 1.34 68.21
C GLU A 795 23.66 1.33 68.34
N GLY A 796 24.31 2.47 68.08
CA GLY A 796 25.75 2.65 68.30
C GLY A 796 26.18 2.48 69.77
N SER A 797 25.29 2.77 70.72
CA SER A 797 25.54 2.56 72.16
C SER A 797 25.37 1.09 72.62
N ALA A 798 24.66 0.24 71.88
CA ALA A 798 24.44 -1.16 72.25
C ALA A 798 25.53 -2.12 71.76
N GLY A 799 26.28 -1.73 70.71
CA GLY A 799 27.32 -2.56 70.09
C GLY A 799 28.70 -2.59 70.77
N SER A 800 28.92 -1.86 71.88
CA SER A 800 30.25 -1.74 72.51
C SER A 800 30.47 -2.58 73.78
N ARG A 801 29.53 -3.44 74.19
CA ARG A 801 29.81 -4.43 75.26
C ARG A 801 30.57 -5.63 74.69
N GLN A 802 31.88 -5.45 74.56
CA GLN A 802 32.86 -6.53 74.45
C GLN A 802 32.59 -7.62 75.51
N HIS A 803 32.10 -8.78 75.08
CA HIS A 803 32.16 -9.98 75.88
C HIS A 803 33.61 -10.49 75.89
N ARG A 804 34.38 -10.02 76.86
CA ARG A 804 35.73 -10.52 77.17
C ARG A 804 35.59 -11.91 77.81
N ARG A 805 36.08 -12.91 77.07
CA ARG A 805 36.38 -14.33 77.39
C ARG A 805 36.26 -14.80 78.85
N ARG A 806 35.73 -16.02 79.03
CA ARG A 806 36.24 -17.00 80.00
C ARG A 806 36.39 -18.39 79.35
N HIS A 807 37.60 -18.93 79.47
CA HIS A 807 38.00 -20.29 79.13
C HIS A 807 37.28 -21.35 79.97
N GLY A 808 37.17 -22.58 79.45
CA GLY A 808 37.14 -23.78 80.29
C GLY A 808 36.48 -25.02 79.67
N VAL A 809 37.34 -25.92 79.15
CA VAL A 809 37.16 -27.35 78.76
C VAL A 809 36.38 -27.62 77.48
#